data_AF-A0A914BGB6-F1
#
_entry.id   AF-A0A914BGB6-F1
#
_cell.length_a   1.000
_cell.length_b   1.000
_cell.length_c   1.000
_cell.angle_alpha   90.00
_cell.angle_beta   90.00
_cell.angle_gamma   90.00
#
_symmetry.space_group_name_H-M   'P 1'
#
loop_
_entity.id
_entity.type
_entity.pdbx_description
1 polymer ?
#
loop_
_entity_poly.entity_id
_entity_poly.type
_entity_poly.pdbx_seq_one_letter_code
_entity_poly.pdbx_strand_id
1 'polypeptide(L)'
;MTMSSDTDGYEPSDSSTRPRVIRTRHPRSSSSVTDEVQGLTSSLRSTNRNLKAVDGMLGYYRDDNERQSAAIERLRDNLARSTESLRQERAKRLSSVHSSPGRSSQPLRASDLEETQSRRRYRPTSPLDDYTITRGMRRSRGRHLRRPSVRFHDELDEIHDIHETVRDLSDSHLRMEEDLDQEIQLRNQAHIDNQRTLRELSDSLRQSQQKEEEEKSSERVDKKLQAIQEELRQHRIHQEAQEKKKKENGQLSAELKQALEAQSKKEEKETRERLLKAETEKQQLAMQLETAKRKLERSQGVKAAMQDQIEDYKHRLRLTDHERSVMQDRLSDLQESIEQEGLPLNRADRIHQRLQETVAKEEKDRQRLEEEIDRLKVQLSQSQSMKDNEKYQRELQRSEKQRDQLSQHLESVTKELENKETHAAKLVAQLQDTSDNLKATQEHEKVAMARLKELEKRLADGDRKSERQEERLAELQRMLEESQYKKDDIRTKAREKIRQWKLKCAKLQRDGDTLKHRLSQAMDRNQHLVTDNQSHRTQNGASTHHVDSMQREINDILEKRAHQDEQLRLKDIEVNELKSLRKDLELELRDTRNFMDKLDNELRAHQVRYNILADEKLRLEEDLNSFKTKNQLAEDHIHKLQSEWHKVNVEQSELSAQLAEESGGRRVAEAHIRQLTQDAKTAKEDTERLTQQLKQEKQNYGMLVEELQKENEAKKSQGERMMMDRSNRLKRERAEMDAELQTLKLEIADGQSQLKTLRRQLEESLTDAEKAKTELASAEEENGRLHRKYERAKAGYQEQAQLAEVENKRATHLERRLKGLSTQVTEQDLEIESILQAINQQVDCLVVACAGQDEIHKVVSSPTRDTKHRPQHWLAEIKSKLQWLQEEMSRKLAHQRKLKKDLERSRNDADDVARYGELQNRLLQSEISKQSDLLHELKQNNQDLMESKMQKDVAVMSLEKQVDQLEHHIETNVRSLRRSLELIPEPATPPRDSPAQDYKKLKDLQEERDRINDRYNRYKGTVTLLQQQLEEAKQSAVFQSPGKSPLVHSYKANRMSPPISSLSSRKRSPEMDIKDRKPTREYTNRTPKSLSPPRKRVHHAKLSPADDAFLSLRARDL
;
A
#
# COMPACT_ATOMS: atom_id res chain seq x y z
N MET A 1 -12.70 2.60 -52.52
CA MET A 1 -13.45 1.35 -52.33
C MET A 1 -13.94 1.36 -50.89
N THR A 2 -15.21 1.67 -50.61
CA THR A 2 -16.46 0.89 -50.83
C THR A 2 -16.60 -0.27 -49.84
N MET A 3 -17.71 -0.47 -49.13
CA MET A 3 -18.96 0.32 -49.02
C MET A 3 -19.75 -0.11 -47.76
N SER A 4 -20.70 0.73 -47.32
CA SER A 4 -21.90 0.35 -46.54
C SER A 4 -21.73 -0.26 -45.14
N SER A 5 -22.74 -0.25 -44.27
CA SER A 5 -23.94 0.61 -44.11
C SER A 5 -24.57 0.28 -42.75
N ASP A 6 -25.08 1.27 -42.02
CA ASP A 6 -26.53 1.41 -41.82
C ASP A 6 -26.88 2.66 -41.00
N THR A 7 -27.77 3.44 -41.58
CA THR A 7 -28.40 4.63 -41.01
C THR A 7 -29.84 4.31 -40.67
N ASP A 8 -30.34 4.89 -39.58
CA ASP A 8 -31.62 5.59 -39.69
C ASP A 8 -31.57 6.84 -38.80
N GLY A 9 -32.38 7.87 -39.09
CA GLY A 9 -32.23 9.16 -38.43
C GLY A 9 -33.40 10.11 -38.58
N TYR A 10 -33.46 11.09 -37.68
CA TYR A 10 -34.39 12.21 -37.79
C TYR A 10 -33.84 13.48 -37.11
N GLU A 11 -33.93 14.59 -37.82
CA GLU A 11 -33.78 15.98 -37.36
C GLU A 11 -35.01 16.74 -37.92
N PRO A 12 -35.41 17.95 -37.44
CA PRO A 12 -34.49 19.06 -37.14
C PRO A 12 -34.85 19.98 -35.94
N SER A 13 -33.90 20.85 -35.57
CA SER A 13 -34.06 22.12 -34.82
C SER A 13 -34.60 22.04 -33.36
N ASP A 14 -34.29 22.94 -32.42
CA ASP A 14 -33.74 24.30 -32.54
C ASP A 14 -33.01 24.77 -31.24
N SER A 15 -32.14 25.77 -31.38
CA SER A 15 -31.76 26.78 -30.38
C SER A 15 -31.04 26.43 -29.04
N SER A 16 -30.01 27.25 -28.76
CA SER A 16 -29.72 27.90 -27.47
C SER A 16 -29.30 27.10 -26.21
N THR A 17 -27.99 27.20 -25.93
CA THR A 17 -27.38 27.74 -24.68
C THR A 17 -27.69 27.09 -23.30
N ARG A 18 -26.61 26.59 -22.67
CA ARG A 18 -26.51 26.18 -21.25
C ARG A 18 -26.96 27.25 -20.24
N PRO A 19 -27.44 26.81 -19.06
CA PRO A 19 -26.84 27.29 -17.80
C PRO A 19 -26.20 26.15 -16.97
N ARG A 20 -25.61 26.49 -15.81
CA ARG A 20 -24.76 25.59 -14.99
C ARG A 20 -25.34 25.43 -13.58
N VAL A 21 -25.50 24.16 -13.14
CA VAL A 21 -25.49 23.69 -11.73
C VAL A 21 -26.55 24.26 -10.76
N ILE A 22 -27.48 23.37 -10.36
CA ILE A 22 -28.16 23.44 -9.05
C ILE A 22 -27.43 22.52 -8.06
N ARG A 23 -27.41 22.90 -6.77
CA ARG A 23 -27.02 22.04 -5.63
C ARG A 23 -28.28 21.50 -4.94
N THR A 24 -28.45 20.18 -4.86
CA THR A 24 -29.17 19.57 -3.72
C THR A 24 -28.85 18.08 -3.56
N ARG A 25 -28.95 17.60 -2.31
CA ARG A 25 -29.26 16.20 -1.95
C ARG A 25 -30.64 16.20 -1.32
N HIS A 26 -31.45 15.16 -1.48
CA HIS A 26 -32.53 14.84 -0.55
C HIS A 26 -32.56 13.30 -0.21
N PRO A 27 -33.43 12.78 0.71
CA PRO A 27 -32.90 12.12 1.94
C PRO A 27 -33.79 11.06 2.73
N ARG A 28 -33.22 9.89 3.09
CA ARG A 28 -33.54 9.04 4.30
C ARG A 28 -34.61 7.91 4.28
N SER A 29 -35.04 7.47 5.50
CA SER A 29 -35.94 6.39 6.03
C SER A 29 -35.31 5.28 6.95
N SER A 30 -36.16 4.41 7.51
CA SER A 30 -36.32 3.89 8.89
C SER A 30 -35.17 3.47 9.83
N SER A 31 -33.89 3.29 9.46
CA SER A 31 -32.87 3.53 10.54
C SER A 31 -33.04 4.94 11.03
N SER A 32 -33.51 5.82 10.14
CA SER A 32 -33.84 7.20 10.37
C SER A 32 -34.29 7.58 11.76
N VAL A 33 -35.10 6.80 12.50
CA VAL A 33 -35.45 7.27 13.85
C VAL A 33 -34.28 7.13 14.83
N THR A 34 -33.41 6.11 14.73
CA THR A 34 -32.21 5.95 15.58
C THR A 34 -30.90 6.39 14.93
N ASP A 35 -30.69 6.22 13.62
CA ASP A 35 -29.54 6.75 12.87
C ASP A 35 -29.84 8.04 12.09
N GLU A 36 -31.04 8.63 12.16
CA GLU A 36 -31.15 10.10 12.22
C GLU A 36 -31.36 10.63 13.63
N VAL A 37 -31.64 9.88 14.72
CA VAL A 37 -31.40 10.48 16.05
C VAL A 37 -29.91 10.51 16.33
N GLN A 38 -29.13 9.48 16.00
CA GLN A 38 -27.67 9.52 15.98
C GLN A 38 -27.11 10.25 14.76
N GLY A 39 -27.80 10.27 13.61
CA GLY A 39 -27.38 11.01 12.41
C GLY A 39 -27.78 12.47 12.40
N LEU A 40 -28.89 12.87 13.00
CA LEU A 40 -29.13 14.26 13.41
C LEU A 40 -28.38 14.54 14.70
N THR A 41 -28.02 13.62 15.59
CA THR A 41 -27.09 13.99 16.68
C THR A 41 -25.66 14.14 16.16
N SER A 42 -25.24 13.41 15.13
CA SER A 42 -23.92 13.56 14.51
C SER A 42 -23.91 14.69 13.49
N SER A 43 -25.01 14.94 12.77
CA SER A 43 -25.19 16.09 11.87
C SER A 43 -25.62 17.36 12.62
N LEU A 44 -26.27 17.30 13.78
CA LEU A 44 -26.40 18.42 14.73
C LEU A 44 -25.11 18.60 15.52
N ARG A 45 -24.31 17.57 15.85
CA ARG A 45 -22.94 17.78 16.34
C ARG A 45 -22.03 18.33 15.23
N SER A 46 -22.24 17.98 13.97
CA SER A 46 -21.45 18.46 12.82
C SER A 46 -21.88 19.86 12.41
N THR A 47 -23.18 20.16 12.36
CA THR A 47 -23.69 21.53 12.18
C THR A 47 -23.50 22.38 13.44
N ASN A 48 -23.46 21.84 14.67
CA ASN A 48 -23.05 22.60 15.87
C ASN A 48 -21.53 22.80 15.88
N ARG A 49 -20.71 21.86 15.38
CA ARG A 49 -19.27 22.10 15.10
C ARG A 49 -19.09 23.13 14.00
N ASN A 50 -19.86 23.08 12.91
CA ASN A 50 -19.80 24.04 11.82
C ASN A 50 -20.42 25.39 12.21
N LEU A 51 -21.41 25.44 13.10
CA LEU A 51 -21.97 26.66 13.69
C LEU A 51 -21.09 27.20 14.80
N LYS A 52 -20.25 26.39 15.47
CA LYS A 52 -19.17 26.85 16.35
C LYS A 52 -17.90 27.24 15.58
N ALA A 53 -17.69 26.68 14.39
CA ALA A 53 -16.67 27.14 13.46
C ALA A 53 -17.12 28.40 12.73
N VAL A 54 -18.42 28.55 12.43
CA VAL A 54 -19.02 29.77 11.87
C VAL A 54 -19.22 30.83 12.96
N ASP A 55 -19.62 30.50 14.18
CA ASP A 55 -19.61 31.46 15.31
C ASP A 55 -18.19 31.73 15.83
N GLY A 56 -17.24 30.83 15.55
CA GLY A 56 -15.81 31.06 15.70
C GLY A 56 -15.22 31.94 14.60
N MET A 57 -15.67 31.82 13.34
CA MET A 57 -15.31 32.74 12.25
C MET A 57 -16.04 34.08 12.35
N LEU A 58 -17.31 34.09 12.77
CA LEU A 58 -18.02 35.30 13.20
C LEU A 58 -17.43 35.84 14.51
N GLY A 59 -16.81 34.99 15.32
CA GLY A 59 -15.89 35.36 16.39
C GLY A 59 -14.71 36.12 15.82
N TYR A 60 -13.93 35.54 14.90
CA TYR A 60 -12.83 36.24 14.22
C TYR A 60 -13.29 37.51 13.45
N TYR A 61 -14.50 37.56 12.88
CA TYR A 61 -15.05 38.77 12.27
C TYR A 61 -15.58 39.77 13.31
N ARG A 62 -16.05 39.35 14.49
CA ARG A 62 -16.34 40.23 15.63
C ARG A 62 -15.05 40.77 16.19
N ASP A 63 -14.08 39.92 16.53
CA ASP A 63 -12.71 40.26 16.93
C ASP A 63 -12.04 41.21 15.94
N ASP A 64 -12.09 40.95 14.63
CA ASP A 64 -11.49 41.83 13.62
C ASP A 64 -12.31 43.11 13.40
N ASN A 65 -13.63 43.08 13.55
CA ASN A 65 -14.45 44.30 13.58
C ASN A 65 -14.29 45.10 14.88
N GLU A 66 -13.94 44.46 16.00
CA GLU A 66 -13.61 45.06 17.29
C GLU A 66 -12.16 45.55 17.30
N ARG A 67 -11.23 44.87 16.62
CA ARG A 67 -9.87 45.38 16.34
C ARG A 67 -9.91 46.55 15.37
N GLN A 68 -10.78 46.51 14.35
CA GLN A 68 -11.03 47.64 13.45
C GLN A 68 -11.75 48.77 14.18
N SER A 69 -12.74 48.49 15.03
CA SER A 69 -13.41 49.51 15.85
C SER A 69 -12.44 50.11 16.87
N ALA A 70 -11.63 49.32 17.55
CA ALA A 70 -10.57 49.78 18.44
C ALA A 70 -9.43 50.48 17.68
N ALA A 71 -9.17 50.16 16.41
CA ALA A 71 -8.25 50.91 15.56
C ALA A 71 -8.85 52.24 15.12
N ILE A 72 -10.15 52.29 14.80
CA ILE A 72 -10.91 53.51 14.50
C ILE A 72 -11.03 54.37 15.76
N GLU A 73 -11.22 53.79 16.93
CA GLU A 73 -11.18 54.47 18.22
C GLU A 73 -9.78 54.96 18.52
N ARG A 74 -8.71 54.16 18.38
CA ARG A 74 -7.32 54.64 18.49
C ARG A 74 -7.00 55.75 17.48
N LEU A 75 -7.57 55.73 16.27
CA LEU A 75 -7.43 56.80 15.29
C LEU A 75 -8.22 58.04 15.70
N ARG A 76 -9.45 57.90 16.23
CA ARG A 76 -10.23 58.99 16.83
C ARG A 76 -9.53 59.58 18.06
N ASP A 77 -8.90 58.74 18.88
CA ASP A 77 -8.12 59.10 20.06
C ASP A 77 -6.83 59.81 19.65
N ASN A 78 -6.14 59.34 18.61
CA ASN A 78 -4.97 60.02 18.05
C ASN A 78 -5.35 61.34 17.37
N LEU A 79 -6.53 61.44 16.76
CA LEU A 79 -7.06 62.68 16.17
C LEU A 79 -7.57 63.65 17.26
N ALA A 80 -8.13 63.13 18.36
CA ALA A 80 -8.47 63.89 19.56
C ALA A 80 -7.19 64.40 20.25
N ARG A 81 -6.19 63.54 20.49
CA ARG A 81 -4.87 63.89 21.02
C ARG A 81 -4.10 64.82 20.09
N SER A 82 -4.29 64.74 18.77
CA SER A 82 -3.69 65.66 17.77
C SER A 82 -4.39 67.02 17.76
N THR A 83 -5.73 67.06 17.74
CA THR A 83 -6.48 68.33 17.83
C THR A 83 -6.35 68.97 19.21
N GLU A 84 -6.18 68.19 20.27
CA GLU A 84 -5.86 68.67 21.61
C GLU A 84 -4.40 69.10 21.72
N SER A 85 -3.44 68.39 21.11
CA SER A 85 -2.07 68.89 20.94
C SER A 85 -2.05 70.19 20.14
N LEU A 86 -2.91 70.36 19.13
CA LEU A 86 -3.05 71.62 18.38
C LEU A 86 -3.74 72.73 19.20
N ARG A 87 -4.67 72.40 20.12
CA ARG A 87 -5.21 73.36 21.10
C ARG A 87 -4.15 73.76 22.12
N GLN A 88 -3.40 72.81 22.64
CA GLN A 88 -2.29 73.05 23.58
C GLN A 88 -1.11 73.75 22.91
N GLU A 89 -0.84 73.51 21.63
CA GLU A 89 0.15 74.23 20.83
C GLU A 89 -0.30 75.67 20.57
N ARG A 90 -1.58 75.91 20.30
CA ARG A 90 -2.15 77.26 20.21
C ARG A 90 -2.13 77.98 21.55
N ALA A 91 -2.45 77.30 22.65
CA ALA A 91 -2.34 77.84 24.01
C ALA A 91 -0.88 78.13 24.39
N LYS A 92 0.05 77.23 24.06
CA LYS A 92 1.49 77.42 24.26
C LYS A 92 1.99 78.63 23.47
N ARG A 93 1.60 78.77 22.19
CA ARG A 93 1.93 79.95 21.36
C ARG A 93 1.37 81.25 21.94
N LEU A 94 0.17 81.22 22.53
CA LEU A 94 -0.39 82.38 23.26
C LEU A 94 0.36 82.67 24.57
N SER A 95 0.93 81.67 25.24
CA SER A 95 1.76 81.84 26.45
C SER A 95 3.25 82.14 26.19
N SER A 96 3.75 81.88 24.97
CA SER A 96 5.20 81.84 24.65
C SER A 96 5.73 83.12 23.98
N VAL A 97 4.93 84.19 23.90
CA VAL A 97 5.34 85.48 23.31
C VAL A 97 5.24 86.58 24.38
N HIS A 98 6.03 86.42 25.44
CA HIS A 98 6.40 87.48 26.40
C HIS A 98 7.87 87.28 26.79
N SER A 99 8.62 88.38 26.88
CA SER A 99 10.10 88.45 27.01
C SER A 99 10.85 88.18 25.70
N SER A 100 11.88 88.95 25.27
CA SER A 100 12.40 90.28 25.68
C SER A 100 13.55 90.70 24.70
N PRO A 101 14.24 91.85 24.82
CA PRO A 101 13.72 93.22 24.69
C PRO A 101 14.62 94.17 23.83
N GLY A 102 14.16 95.40 23.55
CA GLY A 102 14.99 96.50 23.02
C GLY A 102 14.20 97.45 22.10
N ARG A 103 13.63 98.55 22.59
CA ARG A 103 14.24 99.89 22.80
C ARG A 103 14.80 100.53 21.50
N SER A 104 14.41 101.75 21.10
CA SER A 104 13.61 102.77 21.83
C SER A 104 12.93 103.81 20.92
N SER A 105 11.98 104.55 21.53
CA SER A 105 11.51 105.90 21.18
C SER A 105 10.32 106.07 20.24
N GLN A 106 9.25 106.57 20.86
CA GLN A 106 8.22 107.51 20.37
C GLN A 106 8.83 108.78 19.67
N PRO A 107 8.05 109.66 18.99
CA PRO A 107 6.61 109.93 19.20
C PRO A 107 5.72 110.10 17.94
N LEU A 108 4.46 110.47 18.20
CA LEU A 108 3.42 110.86 17.24
C LEU A 108 3.41 112.39 16.99
N ARG A 109 2.62 112.81 15.98
CA ARG A 109 1.86 114.09 15.86
C ARG A 109 2.51 115.26 15.08
N ALA A 110 1.64 116.24 14.76
CA ALA A 110 1.75 117.35 13.77
C ALA A 110 1.60 116.87 12.30
N SER A 111 0.63 117.29 11.46
CA SER A 111 -0.21 118.51 11.32
C SER A 111 0.44 119.63 10.49
N ASP A 112 -0.42 120.40 9.80
CA ASP A 112 -0.18 121.71 9.15
C ASP A 112 0.57 121.65 7.79
N LEU A 113 0.27 122.47 6.76
CA LEU A 113 -0.93 123.26 6.40
C LEU A 113 -0.90 123.58 4.87
N GLU A 114 -1.55 124.66 4.42
CA GLU A 114 -1.55 125.26 3.06
C GLU A 114 -2.12 124.36 1.94
N GLU A 115 -3.37 124.47 1.48
CA GLU A 115 -4.27 125.60 1.14
C GLU A 115 -4.15 126.10 -0.33
N THR A 116 -5.25 126.70 -0.81
CA THR A 116 -5.48 127.48 -2.04
C THR A 116 -6.09 126.74 -3.25
N GLN A 117 -7.24 127.17 -3.80
CA GLN A 117 -8.29 128.05 -3.21
C GLN A 117 -9.63 128.01 -3.98
N SER A 118 -10.72 128.37 -3.29
CA SER A 118 -11.93 129.06 -3.82
C SER A 118 -12.88 128.28 -4.77
N ARG A 119 -14.23 128.38 -4.72
CA ARG A 119 -15.29 129.08 -3.93
C ARG A 119 -16.67 128.39 -4.29
N ARG A 120 -17.79 128.40 -3.55
CA ARG A 120 -18.23 129.02 -2.26
C ARG A 120 -19.59 128.45 -1.78
N ARG A 121 -19.77 128.30 -0.45
CA ARG A 121 -21.04 128.37 0.36
C ARG A 121 -22.12 127.27 0.15
N TYR A 122 -22.91 126.84 1.15
CA TYR A 122 -22.98 127.18 2.59
C TYR A 122 -23.53 126.00 3.46
N ARG A 123 -23.49 126.15 4.80
CA ARG A 123 -24.08 125.29 5.87
C ARG A 123 -25.41 125.94 6.38
N PRO A 124 -26.32 125.33 7.18
CA PRO A 124 -25.98 124.80 8.53
C PRO A 124 -26.84 123.64 9.17
N THR A 125 -26.27 123.02 10.22
CA THR A 125 -26.84 122.49 11.50
C THR A 125 -28.13 121.62 11.60
N SER A 126 -27.97 120.48 12.30
CA SER A 126 -28.99 119.72 13.11
C SER A 126 -29.46 120.54 14.36
N PRO A 127 -30.43 120.11 15.23
CA PRO A 127 -30.77 118.73 15.67
C PRO A 127 -32.29 118.41 15.84
N LEU A 128 -32.66 117.21 16.33
CA LEU A 128 -33.26 116.98 17.68
C LEU A 128 -33.83 115.54 17.89
N ASP A 129 -33.71 115.08 19.13
CA ASP A 129 -34.08 113.81 19.75
C ASP A 129 -35.57 113.38 19.72
N ASP A 130 -35.78 112.08 19.44
CA ASP A 130 -36.33 111.03 20.34
C ASP A 130 -37.77 111.06 20.95
N TYR A 131 -38.36 109.86 21.07
CA TYR A 131 -39.59 109.41 21.78
C TYR A 131 -40.85 110.32 21.97
N THR A 132 -42.04 109.79 21.59
CA THR A 132 -43.06 109.23 22.54
C THR A 132 -44.31 108.70 21.79
N ILE A 133 -44.76 107.46 22.00
CA ILE A 133 -45.76 107.00 22.99
C ILE A 133 -47.12 107.76 22.98
N THR A 134 -48.15 107.18 22.35
CA THR A 134 -49.51 106.93 22.88
C THR A 134 -50.31 106.13 21.82
N ARG A 135 -51.06 105.03 22.03
CA ARG A 135 -52.03 104.55 23.07
C ARG A 135 -53.48 104.65 22.56
N GLY A 136 -54.00 103.59 21.92
CA GLY A 136 -55.40 103.56 21.45
C GLY A 136 -55.81 102.37 20.58
N MET A 137 -55.42 101.13 20.88
CA MET A 137 -56.30 100.18 21.61
C MET A 137 -57.80 100.22 21.26
N ARG A 138 -58.30 99.25 20.46
CA ARG A 138 -59.26 98.21 20.91
C ARG A 138 -59.64 97.16 19.85
N ARG A 139 -59.62 95.88 20.28
CA ARG A 139 -60.57 94.76 19.98
C ARG A 139 -60.78 94.37 18.50
N SER A 140 -60.35 93.18 18.05
CA SER A 140 -60.86 91.82 18.35
C SER A 140 -62.13 91.41 17.60
N ARG A 141 -62.08 90.20 16.98
CA ARG A 141 -63.10 89.54 16.12
C ARG A 141 -63.20 90.16 14.71
N GLY A 142 -63.44 89.39 13.64
CA GLY A 142 -63.34 87.93 13.49
C GLY A 142 -64.32 87.33 12.47
N ARG A 143 -63.85 86.30 11.74
CA ARG A 143 -64.62 85.37 10.87
C ARG A 143 -65.34 85.93 9.63
N HIS A 144 -64.80 85.51 8.47
CA HIS A 144 -65.52 84.91 7.33
C HIS A 144 -66.39 85.76 6.38
N LEU A 145 -66.46 85.21 5.15
CA LEU A 145 -67.47 85.36 4.08
C LEU A 145 -67.42 86.62 3.18
N ARG A 146 -67.00 86.34 1.94
CA ARG A 146 -67.47 86.88 0.64
C ARG A 146 -67.94 88.35 0.55
N ARG A 147 -67.20 89.12 -0.28
CA ARG A 147 -67.67 89.94 -1.43
C ARG A 147 -69.20 90.03 -1.61
N PRO A 148 -69.77 91.23 -1.88
CA PRO A 148 -69.53 91.83 -3.22
C PRO A 148 -69.56 93.38 -3.36
N SER A 149 -69.11 93.81 -4.55
CA SER A 149 -69.52 95.02 -5.31
C SER A 149 -69.33 96.42 -4.72
N VAL A 150 -68.17 97.00 -5.05
CA VAL A 150 -68.00 98.33 -5.68
C VAL A 150 -69.25 99.23 -5.79
N ARG A 151 -69.13 100.45 -5.25
CA ARG A 151 -69.49 101.71 -5.93
C ARG A 151 -68.39 102.74 -5.62
N PHE A 152 -67.89 103.43 -6.64
CA PHE A 152 -66.91 104.52 -6.48
C PHE A 152 -67.64 105.84 -6.24
N HIS A 153 -67.13 106.65 -5.32
CA HIS A 153 -67.16 108.13 -5.32
C HIS A 153 -66.29 108.63 -4.16
N ASP A 154 -65.03 108.93 -4.46
CA ASP A 154 -64.28 110.15 -4.06
C ASP A 154 -62.80 109.95 -4.47
N GLU A 155 -62.62 109.63 -5.77
CA GLU A 155 -61.36 109.09 -6.31
C GLU A 155 -60.19 110.08 -6.27
N LEU A 156 -60.41 111.39 -6.06
CA LEU A 156 -59.33 112.38 -6.12
C LEU A 156 -58.43 112.36 -4.87
N ASP A 157 -58.97 112.12 -3.68
CA ASP A 157 -58.16 112.00 -2.47
C ASP A 157 -57.55 110.60 -2.36
N GLU A 158 -58.29 109.54 -2.74
CA GLU A 158 -57.71 108.20 -2.88
C GLU A 158 -56.60 108.15 -3.94
N ILE A 159 -56.69 108.92 -5.04
CA ILE A 159 -55.60 109.03 -6.03
C ILE A 159 -54.42 109.86 -5.49
N HIS A 160 -54.62 110.83 -4.59
CA HIS A 160 -53.49 111.48 -3.92
C HIS A 160 -52.82 110.55 -2.91
N ASP A 161 -53.56 109.83 -2.06
CA ASP A 161 -53.01 108.80 -1.16
C ASP A 161 -52.31 107.67 -1.96
N ILE A 162 -52.87 107.26 -3.11
CA ILE A 162 -52.24 106.25 -3.99
C ILE A 162 -51.03 106.83 -4.73
N HIS A 163 -51.04 108.09 -5.18
CA HIS A 163 -49.86 108.70 -5.78
C HIS A 163 -48.77 109.03 -4.76
N GLU A 164 -49.12 109.41 -3.53
CA GLU A 164 -48.18 109.63 -2.44
C GLU A 164 -47.61 108.30 -1.96
N THR A 165 -48.42 107.25 -1.77
CA THR A 165 -47.88 105.91 -1.46
C THR A 165 -47.14 105.26 -2.63
N VAL A 166 -47.50 105.49 -3.90
CA VAL A 166 -46.71 105.05 -5.07
C VAL A 166 -45.43 105.87 -5.20
N ARG A 167 -45.43 107.15 -4.80
CA ARG A 167 -44.22 107.99 -4.74
C ARG A 167 -43.31 107.58 -3.60
N ASP A 168 -43.83 107.35 -2.40
CA ASP A 168 -43.09 106.82 -1.25
C ASP A 168 -42.62 105.38 -1.50
N LEU A 169 -43.37 104.56 -2.25
CA LEU A 169 -42.90 103.25 -2.71
C LEU A 169 -41.82 103.39 -3.79
N SER A 170 -41.89 104.41 -4.64
CA SER A 170 -40.89 104.69 -5.66
C SER A 170 -39.62 105.30 -5.03
N ASP A 171 -39.74 106.17 -4.04
CA ASP A 171 -38.64 106.78 -3.28
C ASP A 171 -38.05 105.80 -2.25
N SER A 172 -38.83 104.85 -1.71
CA SER A 172 -38.29 103.72 -0.95
C SER A 172 -37.72 102.61 -1.83
N HIS A 173 -38.18 102.44 -3.07
CA HIS A 173 -37.48 101.63 -4.07
C HIS A 173 -36.17 102.30 -4.45
N LEU A 174 -36.16 103.62 -4.72
CA LEU A 174 -34.96 104.38 -5.04
C LEU A 174 -33.97 104.35 -3.87
N ARG A 175 -34.43 104.52 -2.63
CA ARG A 175 -33.58 104.34 -1.44
C ARG A 175 -33.14 102.90 -1.23
N MET A 176 -33.98 101.90 -1.50
CA MET A 176 -33.56 100.50 -1.44
C MET A 176 -32.54 100.17 -2.53
N GLU A 177 -32.66 100.79 -3.70
CA GLU A 177 -31.75 100.67 -4.84
C GLU A 177 -30.44 101.42 -4.55
N GLU A 178 -30.48 102.61 -3.95
CA GLU A 178 -29.32 103.34 -3.41
C GLU A 178 -28.66 102.62 -2.23
N ASP A 179 -29.42 101.98 -1.33
CA ASP A 179 -28.91 101.18 -0.21
C ASP A 179 -28.34 99.84 -0.69
N LEU A 180 -28.94 99.23 -1.73
CA LEU A 180 -28.42 98.03 -2.39
C LEU A 180 -27.18 98.35 -3.22
N ASP A 181 -27.14 99.49 -3.92
CA ASP A 181 -25.93 99.94 -4.64
C ASP A 181 -24.85 100.39 -3.65
N GLN A 182 -25.20 100.96 -2.49
CA GLN A 182 -24.25 101.20 -1.41
C GLN A 182 -23.77 99.90 -0.77
N GLU A 183 -24.62 98.90 -0.53
CA GLU A 183 -24.21 97.57 -0.03
C GLU A 183 -23.43 96.79 -1.10
N ILE A 184 -23.72 96.96 -2.40
CA ILE A 184 -22.95 96.40 -3.51
C ILE A 184 -21.61 97.13 -3.63
N GLN A 185 -21.56 98.46 -3.44
CA GLN A 185 -20.31 99.22 -3.40
C GLN A 185 -19.50 98.90 -2.14
N LEU A 186 -20.12 98.71 -0.98
CA LEU A 186 -19.47 98.29 0.26
C LEU A 186 -19.00 96.83 0.18
N ARG A 187 -19.76 95.92 -0.44
CA ARG A 187 -19.31 94.56 -0.74
C ARG A 187 -18.23 94.53 -1.80
N ASN A 188 -18.31 95.34 -2.85
CA ASN A 188 -17.27 95.44 -3.86
C ASN A 188 -16.01 96.10 -3.28
N GLN A 189 -16.14 97.10 -2.41
CA GLN A 189 -15.02 97.73 -1.72
C GLN A 189 -14.41 96.77 -0.69
N ALA A 190 -15.22 96.11 0.15
CA ALA A 190 -14.76 95.07 1.06
C ALA A 190 -14.24 93.82 0.32
N HIS A 191 -14.68 93.53 -0.90
CA HIS A 191 -14.12 92.47 -1.75
C HIS A 191 -12.84 92.92 -2.46
N ILE A 192 -12.74 94.19 -2.87
CA ILE A 192 -11.51 94.81 -3.35
C ILE A 192 -10.48 94.89 -2.22
N ASP A 193 -10.89 95.16 -0.99
CA ASP A 193 -10.04 95.27 0.19
C ASP A 193 -9.76 93.90 0.82
N ASN A 194 -10.65 92.91 0.70
CA ASN A 194 -10.31 91.50 0.92
C ASN A 194 -9.38 90.98 -0.18
N GLN A 195 -9.53 91.40 -1.44
CA GLN A 195 -8.58 91.06 -2.50
C GLN A 195 -7.28 91.87 -2.41
N ARG A 196 -7.27 93.08 -1.84
CA ARG A 196 -6.05 93.84 -1.53
C ARG A 196 -5.36 93.20 -0.36
N THR A 197 -6.02 92.97 0.77
CA THR A 197 -5.41 92.24 1.90
C THR A 197 -5.01 90.82 1.50
N LEU A 198 -5.73 90.10 0.63
CA LEU A 198 -5.26 88.81 0.10
C LEU A 198 -4.12 88.97 -0.92
N ARG A 199 -4.00 90.09 -1.65
CA ARG A 199 -2.83 90.41 -2.50
C ARG A 199 -1.66 90.84 -1.65
N GLU A 200 -1.81 91.75 -0.70
CA GLU A 200 -0.84 92.22 0.28
C GLU A 200 -0.41 91.11 1.24
N LEU A 201 -1.26 90.14 1.55
CA LEU A 201 -0.87 88.90 2.23
C LEU A 201 -0.23 87.91 1.26
N SER A 202 -0.64 87.85 -0.01
CA SER A 202 0.08 87.05 -1.03
C SER A 202 1.43 87.66 -1.40
N ASP A 203 1.59 88.98 -1.28
CA ASP A 203 2.75 89.78 -1.65
C ASP A 203 3.63 90.04 -0.44
N SER A 204 3.09 90.06 0.78
CA SER A 204 3.86 89.85 2.02
C SER A 204 4.22 88.39 2.20
N LEU A 205 3.44 87.42 1.73
CA LEU A 205 3.86 86.01 1.67
C LEU A 205 4.89 85.80 0.56
N ARG A 206 4.78 86.47 -0.60
CA ARG A 206 5.81 86.45 -1.65
C ARG A 206 7.03 87.28 -1.30
N GLN A 207 6.93 88.34 -0.49
CA GLN A 207 8.10 89.08 0.00
C GLN A 207 8.68 88.47 1.27
N SER A 208 7.89 87.74 2.09
CA SER A 208 8.43 86.87 3.13
C SER A 208 9.09 85.67 2.49
N GLN A 209 8.46 85.01 1.50
CA GLN A 209 9.10 83.94 0.73
C GLN A 209 10.31 84.48 -0.04
N GLN A 210 10.24 85.59 -0.77
CA GLN A 210 11.41 86.12 -1.48
C GLN A 210 12.48 86.67 -0.54
N LYS A 211 12.19 87.22 0.65
CA LYS A 211 13.27 87.55 1.61
C LYS A 211 13.76 86.32 2.36
N GLU A 212 12.93 85.35 2.67
CA GLU A 212 13.34 84.08 3.27
C GLU A 212 13.96 83.10 2.26
N GLU A 213 13.83 83.34 0.95
CA GLU A 213 14.44 82.57 -0.13
C GLU A 213 15.59 83.34 -0.80
N GLU A 214 15.64 84.67 -0.80
CA GLU A 214 16.83 85.42 -1.19
C GLU A 214 17.79 85.58 0.00
N GLU A 215 17.35 86.00 1.19
CA GLU A 215 18.24 86.00 2.37
C GLU A 215 18.45 84.58 2.90
N LYS A 216 17.41 83.80 3.21
CA LYS A 216 17.60 82.41 3.71
C LYS A 216 17.65 81.35 2.62
N SER A 217 17.73 81.67 1.33
CA SER A 217 18.29 80.75 0.33
C SER A 217 19.52 81.27 -0.43
N SER A 218 19.92 82.55 -0.38
CA SER A 218 21.36 82.84 -0.47
C SER A 218 22.03 82.26 0.76
N GLU A 219 21.63 82.58 1.99
CA GLU A 219 22.25 81.96 3.16
C GLU A 219 22.04 80.44 3.24
N ARG A 220 20.94 79.83 2.74
CA ARG A 220 20.89 78.34 2.67
C ARG A 220 21.60 77.77 1.47
N VAL A 221 21.82 78.47 0.35
CA VAL A 221 22.64 77.96 -0.76
C VAL A 221 24.11 78.22 -0.48
N ASP A 222 24.49 79.30 0.21
CA ASP A 222 25.83 79.55 0.72
C ASP A 222 26.13 78.66 1.93
N LYS A 223 25.22 78.50 2.90
CA LYS A 223 25.40 77.51 3.99
C LYS A 223 25.19 76.08 3.51
N LYS A 224 24.52 75.81 2.38
CA LYS A 224 24.59 74.48 1.70
C LYS A 224 25.76 74.35 0.75
N LEU A 225 26.36 75.40 0.20
CA LEU A 225 27.55 75.27 -0.63
C LEU A 225 28.78 75.22 0.27
N GLN A 226 28.76 75.89 1.41
CA GLN A 226 29.68 75.66 2.52
C GLN A 226 29.38 74.30 3.15
N ALA A 227 28.15 73.91 3.48
CA ALA A 227 27.89 72.56 3.99
C ALA A 227 27.95 71.45 2.94
N ILE A 228 28.01 71.71 1.62
CA ILE A 228 28.27 70.71 0.56
C ILE A 228 29.74 70.78 0.13
N GLN A 229 30.46 71.88 0.30
CA GLN A 229 31.93 71.87 0.24
C GLN A 229 32.52 71.27 1.51
N GLU A 230 31.90 71.48 2.67
CA GLU A 230 32.24 70.84 3.93
C GLU A 230 31.62 69.45 4.05
N GLU A 231 30.45 69.12 3.50
CA GLU A 231 30.10 67.71 3.30
C GLU A 231 31.05 67.12 2.27
N LEU A 232 31.33 67.68 1.09
CA LEU A 232 32.32 67.11 0.17
C LEU A 232 33.75 67.10 0.72
N ARG A 233 34.12 67.94 1.69
CA ARG A 233 35.44 67.90 2.36
C ARG A 233 35.42 66.98 3.57
N GLN A 234 34.34 66.91 4.33
CA GLN A 234 34.13 65.96 5.42
C GLN A 234 33.79 64.56 4.89
N HIS A 235 33.33 64.42 3.64
CA HIS A 235 33.01 63.22 2.85
C HIS A 235 34.13 62.90 1.86
N ARG A 236 35.02 63.83 1.49
CA ARG A 236 36.39 63.45 1.10
C ARG A 236 37.14 62.93 2.31
N ILE A 237 37.05 63.59 3.47
CA ILE A 237 37.57 63.05 4.74
C ILE A 237 36.78 61.81 5.19
N HIS A 238 35.49 61.62 4.84
CA HIS A 238 34.74 60.39 5.13
C HIS A 238 34.87 59.35 4.03
N GLN A 239 35.36 59.68 2.83
CA GLN A 239 35.79 58.74 1.80
C GLN A 239 37.27 58.40 1.98
N GLU A 240 38.08 59.24 2.59
CA GLU A 240 39.45 58.98 3.02
C GLU A 240 39.47 58.31 4.40
N ALA A 241 38.46 58.54 5.26
CA ALA A 241 38.22 57.82 6.50
C ALA A 241 37.27 56.63 6.31
N GLN A 242 36.52 56.52 5.20
CA GLN A 242 36.00 55.24 4.72
C GLN A 242 36.96 54.54 3.77
N GLU A 243 37.95 55.19 3.16
CA GLU A 243 39.04 54.47 2.50
C GLU A 243 40.04 54.03 3.53
N LYS A 244 40.36 54.82 4.56
CA LYS A 244 41.02 54.31 5.77
C LYS A 244 40.12 53.25 6.39
N LYS A 245 38.84 53.46 6.71
CA LYS A 245 37.92 52.34 7.08
C LYS A 245 37.54 51.34 5.95
N LYS A 246 38.19 51.30 4.78
CA LYS A 246 38.11 50.23 3.74
C LYS A 246 39.51 49.70 3.35
N LYS A 247 40.56 50.28 3.93
CA LYS A 247 41.95 49.84 4.01
C LYS A 247 42.26 49.32 5.42
N GLU A 248 41.45 49.68 6.41
CA GLU A 248 41.31 49.24 7.80
C GLU A 248 40.10 48.32 7.94
N ASN A 249 38.96 48.49 7.26
CA ASN A 249 38.13 47.33 6.89
C ASN A 249 38.69 46.62 5.65
N GLY A 250 39.78 47.11 5.07
CA GLY A 250 40.58 46.40 4.08
C GLY A 250 41.56 45.47 4.78
N GLN A 251 42.23 45.95 5.82
CA GLN A 251 43.05 45.18 6.74
C GLN A 251 42.20 44.35 7.67
N LEU A 252 41.10 44.83 8.26
CA LEU A 252 40.15 44.02 9.03
C LEU A 252 39.27 43.13 8.15
N SER A 253 39.08 43.37 6.84
CA SER A 253 38.55 42.33 5.93
C SER A 253 39.66 41.45 5.35
N ALA A 254 40.93 41.85 5.37
CA ALA A 254 42.06 40.97 5.08
C ALA A 254 42.53 40.20 6.31
N GLU A 255 42.18 40.61 7.52
CA GLU A 255 42.40 39.97 8.82
C GLU A 255 41.15 39.20 9.23
N LEU A 256 39.93 39.64 8.89
CA LEU A 256 38.76 38.77 8.93
C LEU A 256 38.77 37.80 7.75
N LYS A 257 39.35 38.11 6.58
CA LYS A 257 39.67 37.07 5.58
C LYS A 257 40.92 36.30 5.96
N GLN A 258 41.94 36.81 6.65
CA GLN A 258 43.03 35.98 7.17
C GLN A 258 42.66 35.27 8.48
N ALA A 259 41.54 35.59 9.13
CA ALA A 259 41.02 34.90 10.30
C ALA A 259 39.87 33.97 9.94
N LEU A 260 39.07 34.27 8.91
CA LEU A 260 38.20 33.29 8.24
C LEU A 260 39.01 32.40 7.30
N GLU A 261 40.13 32.84 6.73
CA GLU A 261 41.12 31.93 6.12
C GLU A 261 42.06 31.35 7.16
N ALA A 262 42.34 31.91 8.35
CA ALA A 262 43.10 31.15 9.37
C ALA A 262 42.19 30.18 10.10
N GLN A 263 40.91 30.49 10.29
CA GLN A 263 39.90 29.55 10.75
C GLN A 263 39.62 28.54 9.64
N SER A 264 39.35 28.93 8.40
CA SER A 264 39.24 27.98 7.27
C SER A 264 40.55 27.28 6.93
N LYS A 265 41.75 27.83 7.23
CA LYS A 265 43.04 27.10 7.15
C LYS A 265 43.40 26.39 8.45
N LYS A 266 42.61 26.49 9.52
CA LYS A 266 42.73 25.71 10.76
C LYS A 266 41.67 24.62 10.81
N GLU A 267 40.53 24.82 10.17
CA GLU A 267 39.51 23.84 9.81
C GLU A 267 39.92 23.10 8.54
N GLU A 268 40.60 23.71 7.56
CA GLU A 268 41.34 22.98 6.52
C GLU A 268 42.59 22.35 7.10
N LYS A 269 43.33 22.92 8.07
CA LYS A 269 44.41 22.13 8.70
C LYS A 269 43.84 20.99 9.52
N GLU A 270 42.77 21.17 10.29
CA GLU A 270 42.14 20.07 11.01
C GLU A 270 41.45 19.06 10.09
N THR A 271 40.85 19.46 8.96
CA THR A 271 40.27 18.51 8.00
C THR A 271 41.32 17.92 7.06
N ARG A 272 42.39 18.63 6.70
CA ARG A 272 43.57 18.06 6.04
C ARG A 272 44.43 17.24 7.00
N GLU A 273 44.38 17.46 8.31
CA GLU A 273 44.99 16.60 9.34
C GLU A 273 44.09 15.43 9.70
N ARG A 274 42.75 15.57 9.71
CA ARG A 274 41.82 14.44 9.80
C ARG A 274 41.86 13.62 8.52
N LEU A 275 42.07 14.25 7.36
CA LEU A 275 42.36 13.57 6.09
C LEU A 275 43.78 13.02 6.07
N LEU A 276 44.81 13.66 6.61
CA LEU A 276 46.15 13.05 6.74
C LEU A 276 46.16 11.92 7.76
N LYS A 277 45.38 12.01 8.84
CA LYS A 277 45.14 10.91 9.78
C LYS A 277 44.37 9.79 9.07
N ALA A 278 43.24 10.07 8.43
CA ALA A 278 42.51 9.08 7.64
C ALA A 278 43.31 8.53 6.43
N GLU A 279 44.21 9.30 5.82
CA GLU A 279 45.06 8.90 4.69
C GLU A 279 46.29 8.12 5.18
N THR A 280 46.84 8.44 6.36
CA THR A 280 47.89 7.62 7.01
C THR A 280 47.32 6.39 7.69
N GLU A 281 46.08 6.42 8.19
CA GLU A 281 45.30 5.26 8.63
C GLU A 281 44.92 4.40 7.43
N LYS A 282 44.49 4.99 6.30
CA LYS A 282 44.28 4.30 5.01
C LYS A 282 45.58 3.76 4.44
N GLN A 283 46.72 4.42 4.59
CA GLN A 283 48.03 3.91 4.21
C GLN A 283 48.52 2.82 5.17
N GLN A 284 48.26 2.93 6.47
CA GLN A 284 48.55 1.87 7.46
C GLN A 284 47.65 0.66 7.22
N LEU A 285 46.35 0.85 6.94
CA LEU A 285 45.42 -0.19 6.52
C LEU A 285 45.80 -0.76 5.16
N ALA A 286 46.24 0.05 4.21
CA ALA A 286 46.77 -0.43 2.92
C ALA A 286 48.07 -1.20 3.11
N MET A 287 48.96 -0.82 4.02
CA MET A 287 50.17 -1.56 4.40
C MET A 287 49.85 -2.80 5.24
N GLN A 288 48.77 -2.81 6.03
CA GLN A 288 48.28 -4.00 6.73
C GLN A 288 47.62 -4.98 5.75
N LEU A 289 46.87 -4.47 4.77
CA LEU A 289 46.25 -5.23 3.69
C LEU A 289 47.32 -5.69 2.68
N GLU A 290 48.37 -4.91 2.44
CA GLU A 290 49.52 -5.30 1.61
C GLU A 290 50.44 -6.27 2.36
N THR A 291 50.68 -6.12 3.66
CA THR A 291 51.41 -7.14 4.43
C THR A 291 50.55 -8.39 4.67
N ALA A 292 49.22 -8.28 4.69
CA ALA A 292 48.30 -9.42 4.65
C ALA A 292 48.31 -10.08 3.27
N LYS A 293 48.32 -9.33 2.16
CA LYS A 293 48.54 -9.84 0.80
C LYS A 293 49.90 -10.51 0.68
N ARG A 294 51.00 -9.85 1.04
CA ARG A 294 52.35 -10.44 1.07
C ARG A 294 52.49 -11.59 2.09
N LYS A 295 51.59 -11.77 3.07
CA LYS A 295 51.50 -12.98 3.91
C LYS A 295 50.67 -14.07 3.22
N LEU A 296 49.58 -13.69 2.57
CA LEU A 296 48.74 -14.57 1.76
C LEU A 296 49.51 -15.12 0.56
N GLU A 297 50.17 -14.28 -0.23
CA GLU A 297 51.11 -14.59 -1.31
C GLU A 297 52.26 -15.48 -0.82
N ARG A 298 52.81 -15.26 0.39
CA ARG A 298 53.78 -16.20 0.98
C ARG A 298 53.12 -17.54 1.33
N SER A 299 51.91 -17.56 1.88
CA SER A 299 51.18 -18.80 2.16
C SER A 299 50.71 -19.52 0.88
N GLN A 300 50.41 -18.78 -0.18
CA GLN A 300 50.03 -19.26 -1.51
C GLN A 300 51.25 -19.71 -2.30
N GLY A 301 52.42 -19.08 -2.11
CA GLY A 301 53.70 -19.53 -2.63
C GLY A 301 54.24 -20.76 -1.90
N VAL A 302 54.03 -20.85 -0.58
CA VAL A 302 54.27 -22.09 0.19
C VAL A 302 53.27 -23.18 -0.22
N LYS A 303 51.99 -22.85 -0.44
CA LYS A 303 50.99 -23.78 -0.98
C LYS A 303 51.32 -24.20 -2.41
N ALA A 304 51.81 -23.30 -3.26
CA ALA A 304 52.26 -23.59 -4.61
C ALA A 304 53.47 -24.51 -4.57
N ALA A 305 54.54 -24.17 -3.86
CA ALA A 305 55.70 -25.04 -3.68
C ALA A 305 55.35 -26.40 -3.05
N MET A 306 54.32 -26.46 -2.18
CA MET A 306 53.79 -27.72 -1.64
C MET A 306 52.93 -28.48 -2.66
N GLN A 307 52.20 -27.78 -3.56
CA GLN A 307 51.50 -28.38 -4.69
C GLN A 307 52.50 -28.90 -5.73
N ASP A 308 53.55 -28.14 -6.04
CA ASP A 308 54.68 -28.53 -6.89
C ASP A 308 55.36 -29.77 -6.29
N GLN A 309 55.65 -29.80 -4.99
CA GLN A 309 56.14 -30.99 -4.30
C GLN A 309 55.16 -32.17 -4.38
N ILE A 310 53.86 -31.95 -4.20
CA ILE A 310 52.83 -32.98 -4.36
C ILE A 310 52.76 -33.47 -5.81
N GLU A 311 53.01 -32.63 -6.80
CA GLU A 311 53.03 -32.99 -8.22
C GLU A 311 54.34 -33.66 -8.64
N ASP A 312 55.46 -33.31 -8.01
CA ASP A 312 56.74 -34.02 -8.03
C ASP A 312 56.62 -35.42 -7.42
N TYR A 313 55.90 -35.56 -6.31
CA TYR A 313 55.59 -36.85 -5.69
C TYR A 313 54.60 -37.66 -6.53
N LYS A 314 53.58 -37.03 -7.15
CA LYS A 314 52.71 -37.68 -8.13
C LYS A 314 53.49 -38.09 -9.40
N HIS A 315 54.45 -37.30 -9.86
CA HIS A 315 55.28 -37.61 -11.02
C HIS A 315 56.26 -38.74 -10.70
N ARG A 316 56.84 -38.76 -9.50
CA ARG A 316 57.63 -39.90 -9.00
C ARG A 316 56.77 -41.15 -8.82
N LEU A 317 55.54 -41.04 -8.31
CA LEU A 317 54.58 -42.14 -8.27
C LEU A 317 54.27 -42.66 -9.67
N ARG A 318 53.88 -41.80 -10.63
CA ARG A 318 53.68 -42.18 -12.04
C ARG A 318 54.92 -42.82 -12.67
N LEU A 319 56.13 -42.36 -12.32
CA LEU A 319 57.37 -43.00 -12.76
C LEU A 319 57.52 -44.39 -12.13
N THR A 320 57.33 -44.56 -10.83
CA THR A 320 57.41 -45.89 -10.19
C THR A 320 56.27 -46.83 -10.59
N ASP A 321 55.10 -46.31 -10.96
CA ASP A 321 53.97 -47.08 -11.46
C ASP A 321 54.16 -47.42 -12.95
N HIS A 322 54.84 -46.57 -13.73
CA HIS A 322 55.30 -46.89 -15.08
C HIS A 322 56.48 -47.88 -15.08
N GLU A 323 57.43 -47.75 -14.16
CA GLU A 323 58.49 -48.74 -13.91
C GLU A 323 57.89 -50.05 -13.43
N ARG A 324 56.84 -50.03 -12.60
CA ARG A 324 56.06 -51.23 -12.25
C ARG A 324 55.33 -51.81 -13.44
N SER A 325 54.72 -50.99 -14.32
CA SER A 325 54.15 -51.47 -15.58
C SER A 325 55.25 -52.16 -16.38
N VAL A 326 56.35 -51.48 -16.70
CA VAL A 326 57.46 -52.05 -17.48
C VAL A 326 58.07 -53.30 -16.82
N MET A 327 58.07 -53.40 -15.49
CA MET A 327 58.49 -54.63 -14.78
C MET A 327 57.42 -55.72 -14.77
N GLN A 328 56.13 -55.39 -14.80
CA GLN A 328 55.01 -56.32 -14.91
C GLN A 328 54.82 -56.81 -16.35
N ASP A 329 55.05 -55.95 -17.33
CA ASP A 329 55.16 -56.23 -18.76
C ASP A 329 56.36 -57.17 -18.97
N ARG A 330 57.56 -56.84 -18.46
CA ARG A 330 58.72 -57.75 -18.47
C ARG A 330 58.52 -59.06 -17.72
N LEU A 331 57.76 -59.07 -16.62
CA LEU A 331 57.39 -60.32 -15.93
C LEU A 331 56.40 -61.14 -16.77
N SER A 332 55.54 -60.49 -17.57
CA SER A 332 54.67 -61.15 -18.53
C SER A 332 55.48 -61.70 -19.71
N ASP A 333 56.42 -60.93 -20.28
CA ASP A 333 57.37 -61.36 -21.32
C ASP A 333 58.19 -62.58 -20.84
N LEU A 334 58.67 -62.55 -19.58
CA LEU A 334 59.41 -63.66 -18.97
C LEU A 334 58.51 -64.87 -18.68
N GLN A 335 57.25 -64.67 -18.30
CA GLN A 335 56.30 -65.76 -18.08
C GLN A 335 55.89 -66.41 -19.41
N GLU A 336 55.65 -65.62 -20.46
CA GLU A 336 55.39 -66.09 -21.82
C GLU A 336 56.64 -66.78 -22.44
N SER A 337 57.85 -66.35 -22.06
CA SER A 337 59.10 -67.05 -22.40
C SER A 337 59.24 -68.39 -21.67
N ILE A 338 58.86 -68.45 -20.38
CA ILE A 338 58.90 -69.69 -19.57
C ILE A 338 57.87 -70.71 -20.06
N GLU A 339 56.72 -70.27 -20.60
CA GLU A 339 55.71 -71.15 -21.21
C GLU A 339 56.11 -71.66 -22.61
N GLN A 340 57.17 -71.12 -23.23
CA GLN A 340 57.63 -71.52 -24.57
C GLN A 340 58.86 -72.46 -24.59
N GLU A 341 59.69 -72.54 -23.54
CA GLU A 341 60.87 -73.44 -23.51
C GLU A 341 60.56 -74.91 -23.14
N GLY A 342 59.78 -75.56 -24.00
CA GLY A 342 59.66 -77.03 -24.03
C GLY A 342 60.88 -77.70 -24.68
N LEU A 343 61.86 -78.11 -23.86
CA LEU A 343 62.96 -79.01 -24.25
C LEU A 343 62.45 -80.33 -24.91
N PRO A 344 63.21 -81.01 -25.81
CA PRO A 344 64.67 -81.09 -25.75
C PRO A 344 65.49 -81.10 -27.06
N LEU A 345 66.73 -80.64 -26.87
CA LEU A 345 67.99 -81.15 -27.45
C LEU A 345 67.95 -82.49 -28.23
N ASN A 346 68.07 -82.41 -29.56
CA ASN A 346 68.70 -83.38 -30.48
C ASN A 346 68.60 -82.80 -31.90
N ARG A 347 69.61 -82.78 -32.77
CA ARG A 347 70.80 -83.65 -32.88
C ARG A 347 71.90 -82.96 -33.68
N ALA A 348 73.06 -82.72 -33.07
CA ALA A 348 74.31 -82.48 -33.80
C ALA A 348 74.85 -83.81 -34.39
N ASP A 349 75.92 -83.74 -35.18
CA ASP A 349 76.66 -84.88 -35.74
C ASP A 349 75.89 -85.79 -36.71
N ARG A 350 75.81 -85.34 -37.97
CA ARG A 350 76.21 -86.13 -39.17
C ARG A 350 76.26 -85.27 -40.45
N ILE A 351 77.35 -84.52 -40.60
CA ILE A 351 78.13 -84.23 -41.83
C ILE A 351 79.18 -83.19 -41.42
N HIS A 352 80.34 -83.67 -40.97
CA HIS A 352 81.46 -82.82 -40.50
C HIS A 352 82.69 -82.92 -41.43
N GLN A 353 82.51 -83.47 -42.64
CA GLN A 353 83.60 -84.17 -43.35
C GLN A 353 83.57 -84.03 -44.89
N ARG A 354 83.04 -82.92 -45.42
CA ARG A 354 83.35 -82.41 -46.77
C ARG A 354 83.61 -80.90 -46.65
N LEU A 355 84.82 -80.53 -46.21
CA LEU A 355 85.96 -80.24 -47.10
C LEU A 355 85.60 -79.06 -48.00
N GLN A 356 85.84 -77.79 -47.63
CA GLN A 356 87.16 -77.21 -47.29
C GLN A 356 88.24 -77.41 -48.38
N GLU A 357 87.89 -78.04 -49.51
CA GLU A 357 88.74 -78.21 -50.70
C GLU A 357 88.00 -77.89 -52.02
N THR A 358 86.66 -77.79 -52.00
CA THR A 358 85.84 -77.50 -53.20
C THR A 358 85.78 -76.02 -53.59
N VAL A 359 86.17 -75.11 -52.69
CA VAL A 359 86.18 -73.64 -52.89
C VAL A 359 86.95 -73.21 -54.15
N ALA A 360 87.99 -73.96 -54.55
CA ALA A 360 88.76 -73.70 -55.77
C ALA A 360 88.13 -74.25 -57.08
N LYS A 361 86.97 -74.91 -57.01
CA LYS A 361 86.17 -75.37 -58.16
C LYS A 361 84.81 -74.66 -58.25
N GLU A 362 84.26 -74.28 -57.10
CA GLU A 362 82.96 -73.61 -56.97
C GLU A 362 82.81 -72.37 -57.87
N GLU A 363 83.87 -71.58 -58.11
CA GLU A 363 83.79 -70.42 -59.01
C GLU A 363 83.48 -70.74 -60.49
N LYS A 364 83.76 -71.96 -60.97
CA LYS A 364 83.52 -72.35 -62.37
C LYS A 364 82.20 -73.08 -62.58
N ASP A 365 81.68 -73.75 -61.55
CA ASP A 365 80.33 -74.30 -61.58
C ASP A 365 79.26 -73.26 -61.19
N ARG A 366 79.64 -72.16 -60.48
CA ARG A 366 78.75 -71.03 -60.19
C ARG A 366 78.10 -70.45 -61.46
N GLN A 367 78.86 -70.30 -62.55
CA GLN A 367 78.37 -69.78 -63.83
C GLN A 367 77.37 -70.71 -64.53
N ARG A 368 77.28 -71.99 -64.14
CA ARG A 368 76.27 -72.94 -64.65
C ARG A 368 75.05 -73.02 -63.74
N LEU A 369 75.26 -72.91 -62.43
CA LEU A 369 74.19 -72.83 -61.45
C LEU A 369 73.40 -71.51 -61.57
N GLU A 370 74.04 -70.41 -61.97
CA GLU A 370 73.37 -69.14 -62.29
C GLU A 370 72.30 -69.32 -63.39
N GLU A 371 72.52 -70.18 -64.40
CA GLU A 371 71.54 -70.48 -65.47
C GLU A 371 70.38 -71.40 -65.01
N GLU A 372 70.59 -72.29 -64.05
CA GLU A 372 69.52 -73.13 -63.47
C GLU A 372 68.70 -72.39 -62.40
N ILE A 373 69.35 -71.51 -61.63
CA ILE A 373 68.70 -70.64 -60.64
C ILE A 373 67.62 -69.78 -61.30
N ASP A 374 67.85 -69.23 -62.49
CA ASP A 374 66.84 -68.43 -63.20
C ASP A 374 65.65 -69.26 -63.71
N ARG A 375 65.81 -70.57 -63.91
CA ARG A 375 64.68 -71.48 -64.22
C ARG A 375 63.86 -71.81 -62.96
N LEU A 376 64.53 -72.02 -61.82
CA LEU A 376 63.86 -72.34 -60.55
C LEU A 376 63.17 -71.12 -59.90
N LYS A 377 63.68 -69.89 -60.10
CA LYS A 377 63.01 -68.64 -59.71
C LYS A 377 61.58 -68.54 -60.27
N VAL A 378 61.36 -68.98 -61.51
CA VAL A 378 60.02 -68.95 -62.15
C VAL A 378 59.05 -69.88 -61.43
N GLN A 379 59.50 -71.06 -60.99
CA GLN A 379 58.64 -72.06 -60.34
C GLN A 379 58.27 -71.72 -58.90
N LEU A 380 59.15 -71.04 -58.13
CA LEU A 380 58.80 -70.58 -56.77
C LEU A 380 57.78 -69.43 -56.74
N SER A 381 57.55 -68.74 -57.86
CA SER A 381 56.72 -67.53 -57.90
C SER A 381 55.20 -67.76 -57.83
N GLN A 382 54.72 -69.01 -57.90
CA GLN A 382 53.32 -69.29 -58.29
C GLN A 382 52.40 -69.95 -57.25
N SER A 383 52.89 -70.46 -56.10
CA SER A 383 52.07 -71.39 -55.27
C SER A 383 51.83 -71.02 -53.81
N GLN A 384 52.80 -70.44 -53.07
CA GLN A 384 52.71 -70.45 -51.58
C GLN A 384 52.57 -69.08 -50.89
N SER A 385 53.02 -67.96 -51.47
CA SER A 385 53.06 -66.66 -50.76
C SER A 385 51.73 -65.89 -50.68
N MET A 386 50.73 -66.23 -51.51
CA MET A 386 49.50 -65.43 -51.63
C MET A 386 48.59 -65.51 -50.40
N LYS A 387 48.42 -66.68 -49.80
CA LYS A 387 47.36 -66.92 -48.79
C LYS A 387 47.62 -66.25 -47.44
N ASP A 388 48.88 -66.13 -47.03
CA ASP A 388 49.22 -65.44 -45.78
C ASP A 388 49.32 -63.92 -45.99
N ASN A 389 49.73 -63.46 -47.18
CA ASN A 389 49.56 -62.06 -47.59
C ASN A 389 48.08 -61.62 -47.51
N GLU A 390 47.13 -62.45 -47.95
CA GLU A 390 45.70 -62.14 -47.80
C GLU A 390 45.22 -62.06 -46.34
N LYS A 391 45.87 -62.74 -45.38
CA LYS A 391 45.52 -62.61 -43.95
C LYS A 391 45.99 -61.27 -43.41
N TYR A 392 47.27 -60.96 -43.61
CA TYR A 392 47.85 -59.67 -43.22
C TYR A 392 47.12 -58.49 -43.88
N GLN A 393 46.67 -58.63 -45.13
CA GLN A 393 45.81 -57.61 -45.78
C GLN A 393 44.45 -57.43 -45.08
N ARG A 394 43.79 -58.49 -44.60
CA ARG A 394 42.50 -58.38 -43.88
C ARG A 394 42.64 -57.78 -42.49
N GLU A 395 43.76 -58.01 -41.82
CA GLU A 395 44.08 -57.42 -40.51
C GLU A 395 44.54 -55.97 -40.66
N LEU A 396 45.37 -55.66 -41.67
CA LEU A 396 45.68 -54.30 -42.08
C LEU A 396 44.39 -53.53 -42.39
N GLN A 397 43.49 -54.05 -43.21
CA GLN A 397 42.19 -53.40 -43.50
C GLN A 397 41.28 -53.17 -42.28
N ARG A 398 41.46 -53.91 -41.17
CA ARG A 398 40.76 -53.65 -39.90
C ARG A 398 41.42 -52.51 -39.14
N SER A 399 42.75 -52.55 -39.02
CA SER A 399 43.55 -51.47 -38.43
C SER A 399 43.36 -50.15 -39.19
N GLU A 400 43.33 -50.18 -40.53
CA GLU A 400 43.05 -49.03 -41.37
C GLU A 400 41.64 -48.49 -41.14
N LYS A 401 40.60 -49.33 -41.08
CA LYS A 401 39.24 -48.85 -40.75
C LYS A 401 39.15 -48.21 -39.36
N GLN A 402 39.91 -48.69 -38.39
CA GLN A 402 40.00 -48.07 -37.06
C GLN A 402 40.79 -46.75 -37.10
N ARG A 403 41.90 -46.69 -37.86
CA ARG A 403 42.66 -45.46 -38.13
C ARG A 403 41.80 -44.42 -38.83
N ASP A 404 40.98 -44.83 -39.80
CA ASP A 404 40.12 -43.94 -40.59
C ASP A 404 38.94 -43.43 -39.72
N GLN A 405 38.38 -44.26 -38.84
CA GLN A 405 37.41 -43.83 -37.82
C GLN A 405 38.02 -42.83 -36.82
N LEU A 406 39.23 -43.10 -36.32
CA LEU A 406 39.96 -42.16 -35.45
C LEU A 406 40.32 -40.87 -36.19
N SER A 407 40.67 -40.94 -37.48
CA SER A 407 40.91 -39.78 -38.33
C SER A 407 39.65 -38.95 -38.54
N GLN A 408 38.48 -39.58 -38.73
CA GLN A 408 37.19 -38.89 -38.83
C GLN A 408 36.79 -38.24 -37.50
N HIS A 409 37.06 -38.89 -36.36
CA HIS A 409 36.85 -38.28 -35.04
C HIS A 409 37.80 -37.11 -34.79
N LEU A 410 39.08 -37.23 -35.14
CA LEU A 410 40.03 -36.12 -35.07
C LEU A 410 39.60 -34.97 -35.99
N GLU A 411 39.20 -35.25 -37.22
CA GLU A 411 38.72 -34.23 -38.18
C GLU A 411 37.40 -33.58 -37.72
N SER A 412 36.53 -34.32 -37.03
CA SER A 412 35.34 -33.75 -36.37
C SER A 412 35.73 -32.83 -35.21
N VAL A 413 36.72 -33.21 -34.40
CA VAL A 413 37.21 -32.41 -33.27
C VAL A 413 37.98 -31.17 -33.75
N THR A 414 38.80 -31.26 -34.81
CA THR A 414 39.44 -30.06 -35.39
C THR A 414 38.40 -29.14 -36.00
N LYS A 415 37.41 -29.65 -36.74
CA LYS A 415 36.28 -28.82 -37.23
C LYS A 415 35.48 -28.21 -36.09
N GLU A 416 35.27 -28.91 -34.97
CA GLU A 416 34.63 -28.33 -33.79
C GLU A 416 35.48 -27.23 -33.15
N LEU A 417 36.81 -27.38 -33.11
CA LEU A 417 37.74 -26.37 -32.59
C LEU A 417 37.79 -25.16 -33.54
N GLU A 418 37.93 -25.36 -34.85
CA GLU A 418 37.85 -24.31 -35.88
C GLU A 418 36.50 -23.57 -35.85
N ASN A 419 35.39 -24.27 -35.60
CA ASN A 419 34.08 -23.65 -35.42
C ASN A 419 34.00 -22.84 -34.10
N LYS A 420 34.63 -23.31 -33.01
CA LYS A 420 34.72 -22.58 -31.73
C LYS A 420 35.65 -21.37 -31.84
N GLU A 421 36.77 -21.47 -32.55
CA GLU A 421 37.71 -20.38 -32.83
C GLU A 421 37.10 -19.34 -33.77
N THR A 422 36.43 -19.75 -34.85
CA THR A 422 35.71 -18.80 -35.71
C THR A 422 34.49 -18.18 -35.03
N HIS A 423 33.86 -18.86 -34.06
CA HIS A 423 32.84 -18.25 -33.20
C HIS A 423 33.46 -17.25 -32.21
N ALA A 424 34.58 -17.58 -31.57
CA ALA A 424 35.33 -16.66 -30.70
C ALA A 424 35.82 -15.42 -31.48
N ALA A 425 36.34 -15.61 -32.70
CA ALA A 425 36.73 -14.52 -33.59
C ALA A 425 35.55 -13.62 -33.98
N LYS A 426 34.35 -14.19 -34.21
CA LYS A 426 33.11 -13.42 -34.44
C LYS A 426 32.68 -12.63 -33.20
N LEU A 427 32.79 -13.21 -32.00
CA LEU A 427 32.51 -12.50 -30.75
C LEU A 427 33.53 -11.37 -30.49
N VAL A 428 34.82 -11.59 -30.76
CA VAL A 428 35.86 -10.55 -30.69
C VAL A 428 35.60 -9.45 -31.71
N ALA A 429 35.23 -9.79 -32.95
CA ALA A 429 34.84 -8.81 -33.96
C ALA A 429 33.62 -7.98 -33.51
N GLN A 430 32.57 -8.61 -32.98
CA GLN A 430 31.39 -7.91 -32.44
C GLN A 430 31.71 -7.02 -31.23
N LEU A 431 32.64 -7.44 -30.36
CA LEU A 431 33.14 -6.62 -29.26
C LEU A 431 34.00 -5.45 -29.74
N GLN A 432 34.73 -5.62 -30.86
CA GLN A 432 35.49 -4.55 -31.48
C GLN A 432 34.60 -3.56 -32.25
N ASP A 433 33.62 -4.05 -33.01
CA ASP A 433 32.59 -3.25 -33.67
C ASP A 433 31.80 -2.43 -32.65
N THR A 434 31.39 -3.03 -31.51
CA THR A 434 30.69 -2.28 -30.45
C THR A 434 31.62 -1.29 -29.72
N SER A 435 32.90 -1.63 -29.51
CA SER A 435 33.94 -0.68 -29.08
C SER A 435 34.03 0.53 -30.02
N ASP A 436 34.04 0.29 -31.33
CA ASP A 436 34.33 1.33 -32.32
C ASP A 436 33.10 2.17 -32.63
N ASN A 437 31.90 1.58 -32.54
CA ASN A 437 30.63 2.33 -32.45
C ASN A 437 30.55 3.18 -31.17
N LEU A 438 31.07 2.71 -30.03
CA LEU A 438 31.15 3.51 -28.79
C LEU A 438 32.16 4.67 -28.90
N LYS A 439 33.27 4.48 -29.63
CA LYS A 439 34.21 5.58 -29.97
C LYS A 439 33.54 6.59 -30.91
N ALA A 440 32.89 6.12 -31.97
CA ALA A 440 32.21 6.98 -32.95
C ALA A 440 31.06 7.79 -32.31
N THR A 441 30.26 7.19 -31.42
CA THR A 441 29.23 7.92 -30.66
C THR A 441 29.84 8.94 -29.70
N GLN A 442 30.91 8.62 -28.96
CA GLN A 442 31.63 9.61 -28.15
C GLN A 442 32.24 10.75 -28.98
N GLU A 443 32.67 10.49 -30.22
CA GLU A 443 33.16 11.53 -31.14
C GLU A 443 32.02 12.38 -31.70
N HIS A 444 30.89 11.78 -32.04
CA HIS A 444 29.67 12.51 -32.39
C HIS A 444 29.16 13.37 -31.22
N GLU A 445 29.19 12.89 -29.98
CA GLU A 445 28.89 13.66 -28.78
C GLU A 445 29.85 14.83 -28.59
N LYS A 446 31.18 14.62 -28.74
CA LYS A 446 32.18 15.71 -28.68
C LYS A 446 31.94 16.77 -29.75
N VAL A 447 31.59 16.36 -30.98
CA VAL A 447 31.25 17.28 -32.08
C VAL A 447 29.91 18.00 -31.85
N ALA A 448 28.91 17.32 -31.30
CA ALA A 448 27.63 17.93 -30.93
C ALA A 448 27.83 18.96 -29.80
N MET A 449 28.58 18.61 -28.76
CA MET A 449 28.97 19.51 -27.66
C MET A 449 29.76 20.73 -28.15
N ALA A 450 30.65 20.56 -29.14
CA ALA A 450 31.37 21.67 -29.77
C ALA A 450 30.42 22.60 -30.55
N ARG A 451 29.48 22.02 -31.31
CA ARG A 451 28.45 22.79 -32.04
C ARG A 451 27.48 23.52 -31.11
N LEU A 452 27.07 22.89 -30.00
CA LEU A 452 26.25 23.54 -28.97
C LEU A 452 26.97 24.74 -28.36
N LYS A 453 28.25 24.59 -27.97
CA LYS A 453 29.07 25.71 -27.47
C LYS A 453 29.29 26.81 -28.50
N GLU A 454 29.34 26.48 -29.78
CA GLU A 454 29.37 27.50 -30.84
C GLU A 454 28.02 28.23 -30.98
N LEU A 455 26.90 27.52 -30.87
CA LEU A 455 25.56 28.11 -30.88
C LEU A 455 25.31 28.98 -29.64
N GLU A 456 25.67 28.52 -28.44
CA GLU A 456 25.67 29.30 -27.19
C GLU A 456 26.47 30.61 -27.35
N LYS A 457 27.68 30.54 -27.94
CA LYS A 457 28.49 31.72 -28.21
C LYS A 457 27.84 32.64 -29.27
N ARG A 458 27.26 32.08 -30.33
CA ARG A 458 26.57 32.85 -31.38
C ARG A 458 25.30 33.53 -30.85
N LEU A 459 24.59 32.91 -29.90
CA LEU A 459 23.46 33.49 -29.17
C LEU A 459 23.96 34.63 -28.29
N ALA A 460 24.94 34.40 -27.41
CA ALA A 460 25.50 35.45 -26.55
C ALA A 460 26.09 36.65 -27.33
N ASP A 461 26.74 36.40 -28.47
CA ASP A 461 27.21 37.46 -29.39
C ASP A 461 26.09 38.04 -30.29
N GLY A 462 24.88 37.49 -30.24
CA GLY A 462 23.63 38.04 -30.77
C GLY A 462 22.90 38.90 -29.74
N ASP A 463 22.78 38.44 -28.51
CA ASP A 463 22.22 39.18 -27.37
C ASP A 463 22.98 40.49 -27.16
N ARG A 464 24.32 40.41 -27.12
CA ARG A 464 25.24 41.57 -27.11
C ARG A 464 25.12 42.49 -28.34
N LYS A 465 24.42 42.10 -29.40
CA LYS A 465 24.10 43.00 -30.53
C LYS A 465 22.71 43.61 -30.37
N SER A 466 21.75 42.90 -29.77
CA SER A 466 20.46 43.45 -29.37
C SER A 466 20.64 44.53 -28.30
N GLU A 467 21.36 44.23 -27.21
CA GLU A 467 21.71 45.19 -26.14
C GLU A 467 22.30 46.48 -26.72
N ARG A 468 23.30 46.37 -27.61
CA ARG A 468 23.95 47.52 -28.27
C ARG A 468 23.06 48.24 -29.29
N GLN A 469 21.98 47.63 -29.77
CA GLN A 469 20.98 48.28 -30.61
C GLN A 469 19.94 48.99 -29.72
N GLU A 470 19.54 48.38 -28.62
CA GLU A 470 18.65 48.95 -27.61
C GLU A 470 19.28 50.17 -26.92
N GLU A 471 20.56 50.11 -26.53
CA GLU A 471 21.35 51.26 -26.05
C GLU A 471 21.33 52.43 -27.06
N ARG A 472 21.50 52.13 -28.35
CA ARG A 472 21.49 53.14 -29.43
C ARG A 472 20.09 53.71 -29.65
N LEU A 473 19.05 52.88 -29.56
CA LEU A 473 17.67 53.34 -29.66
C LEU A 473 17.27 54.22 -28.47
N ALA A 474 17.69 53.86 -27.26
CA ALA A 474 17.49 54.66 -26.06
C ALA A 474 18.22 56.02 -26.15
N GLU A 475 19.46 56.04 -26.61
CA GLU A 475 20.20 57.30 -26.81
C GLU A 475 19.59 58.17 -27.93
N LEU A 476 19.11 57.56 -29.02
CA LEU A 476 18.38 58.26 -30.07
C LEU A 476 17.02 58.81 -29.59
N GLN A 477 16.31 58.08 -28.72
CA GLN A 477 15.09 58.55 -28.05
C GLN A 477 15.40 59.73 -27.12
N ARG A 478 16.43 59.62 -26.27
CA ARG A 478 16.89 60.69 -25.38
C ARG A 478 17.25 61.97 -26.15
N MET A 479 17.98 61.83 -27.26
CA MET A 479 18.32 62.94 -28.15
C MET A 479 17.12 63.51 -28.91
N LEU A 480 16.12 62.68 -29.25
CA LEU A 480 14.86 63.12 -29.83
C LEU A 480 14.04 63.94 -28.81
N GLU A 481 13.89 63.46 -27.57
CA GLU A 481 13.24 64.15 -26.46
C GLU A 481 13.90 65.49 -26.14
N GLU A 482 15.23 65.53 -26.04
CA GLU A 482 15.99 66.77 -25.92
C GLU A 482 15.66 67.75 -27.07
N SER A 483 15.53 67.26 -28.30
CA SER A 483 15.17 68.09 -29.46
C SER A 483 13.72 68.60 -29.38
N GLN A 484 12.80 67.79 -28.84
CA GLN A 484 11.39 68.16 -28.65
C GLN A 484 11.27 69.22 -27.55
N TYR A 485 11.93 69.01 -26.40
CA TYR A 485 12.00 69.98 -25.31
C TYR A 485 12.58 71.33 -25.78
N LYS A 486 13.68 71.32 -26.54
CA LYS A 486 14.27 72.54 -27.13
C LYS A 486 13.31 73.22 -28.12
N LYS A 487 12.54 72.47 -28.91
CA LYS A 487 11.46 73.01 -29.76
C LYS A 487 10.33 73.62 -28.92
N ASP A 488 9.92 73.00 -27.81
CA ASP A 488 8.82 73.51 -26.97
C ASP A 488 9.19 74.70 -26.10
N ASP A 489 10.43 74.79 -25.61
CA ASP A 489 10.98 76.01 -25.03
C ASP A 489 10.94 77.17 -26.04
N ILE A 490 11.33 76.93 -27.29
CA ILE A 490 11.22 77.93 -28.37
C ILE A 490 9.74 78.25 -28.69
N ARG A 491 8.84 77.25 -28.75
CA ARG A 491 7.39 77.48 -28.99
C ARG A 491 6.76 78.29 -27.85
N THR A 492 7.10 78.03 -26.60
CA THR A 492 6.57 78.76 -25.43
C THR A 492 7.14 80.18 -25.36
N LYS A 493 8.46 80.37 -25.55
CA LYS A 493 9.08 81.71 -25.66
C LYS A 493 8.53 82.54 -26.83
N ALA A 494 8.22 81.91 -27.97
CA ALA A 494 7.56 82.57 -29.09
C ALA A 494 6.10 82.95 -28.76
N ARG A 495 5.32 82.04 -28.16
CA ARG A 495 3.95 82.31 -27.68
C ARG A 495 3.93 83.46 -26.67
N GLU A 496 4.88 83.50 -25.74
CA GLU A 496 4.97 84.57 -24.73
C GLU A 496 5.36 85.92 -25.35
N LYS A 497 6.34 85.96 -26.27
CA LYS A 497 6.62 87.17 -27.06
C LYS A 497 5.38 87.63 -27.84
N ILE A 498 4.63 86.72 -28.46
CA ILE A 498 3.35 87.04 -29.13
C ILE A 498 2.32 87.57 -28.14
N ARG A 499 2.22 87.02 -26.92
CA ARG A 499 1.34 87.53 -25.85
C ARG A 499 1.72 88.95 -25.44
N GLN A 500 3.01 89.22 -25.26
CA GLN A 500 3.54 90.55 -24.92
C GLN A 500 3.28 91.57 -26.04
N TRP A 501 3.52 91.20 -27.31
CA TRP A 501 3.18 92.06 -28.44
C TRP A 501 1.68 92.28 -28.59
N LYS A 502 0.83 91.25 -28.42
CA LYS A 502 -0.63 91.40 -28.36
C LYS A 502 -1.06 92.34 -27.23
N LEU A 503 -0.45 92.23 -26.05
CA LEU A 503 -0.73 93.12 -24.91
C LEU A 503 -0.32 94.56 -25.22
N LYS A 504 0.86 94.77 -25.84
CA LYS A 504 1.36 96.10 -26.27
C LYS A 504 0.48 96.70 -27.35
N CYS A 505 0.09 95.94 -28.37
CA CYS A 505 -0.86 96.39 -29.40
C CYS A 505 -2.22 96.71 -28.80
N ALA A 506 -2.75 95.88 -27.89
CA ALA A 506 -4.00 96.15 -27.19
C ALA A 506 -3.90 97.33 -26.20
N LYS A 507 -2.70 97.68 -25.71
CA LYS A 507 -2.48 98.92 -24.96
C LYS A 507 -2.47 100.12 -25.92
N LEU A 508 -1.65 100.10 -26.96
CA LEU A 508 -1.59 101.16 -27.98
C LEU A 508 -2.94 101.38 -28.67
N GLN A 509 -3.75 100.34 -28.82
CA GLN A 509 -5.12 100.44 -29.30
C GLN A 509 -6.02 101.15 -28.27
N ARG A 510 -5.98 100.80 -26.98
CA ARG A 510 -6.71 101.56 -25.94
C ARG A 510 -6.22 103.01 -25.85
N ASP A 511 -4.92 103.24 -25.86
CA ASP A 511 -4.34 104.59 -25.84
C ASP A 511 -4.84 105.37 -27.08
N GLY A 512 -4.79 104.75 -28.27
CA GLY A 512 -5.34 105.29 -29.51
C GLY A 512 -6.85 105.51 -29.49
N ASP A 513 -7.63 104.63 -28.87
CA ASP A 513 -9.09 104.73 -28.75
C ASP A 513 -9.50 105.77 -27.70
N THR A 514 -8.70 105.99 -26.63
CA THR A 514 -8.89 107.16 -25.74
C THR A 514 -8.49 108.47 -26.40
N LEU A 515 -7.49 108.47 -27.29
CA LEU A 515 -7.16 109.63 -28.13
C LEU A 515 -8.26 109.90 -29.17
N LYS A 516 -8.81 108.86 -29.82
CA LYS A 516 -10.01 108.98 -30.66
C LYS A 516 -11.21 109.47 -29.86
N HIS A 517 -11.42 109.01 -28.62
CA HIS A 517 -12.54 109.47 -27.80
C HIS A 517 -12.35 110.93 -27.35
N ARG A 518 -11.12 111.36 -27.02
CA ARG A 518 -10.81 112.78 -26.77
C ARG A 518 -10.96 113.64 -28.03
N LEU A 519 -10.56 113.13 -29.19
CA LEU A 519 -10.68 113.81 -30.48
C LEU A 519 -12.15 113.87 -30.94
N SER A 520 -12.92 112.80 -30.74
CA SER A 520 -14.38 112.76 -30.89
C SER A 520 -14.96 113.82 -29.98
N GLN A 521 -14.73 113.78 -28.66
CA GLN A 521 -15.26 114.76 -27.72
C GLN A 521 -14.81 116.22 -28.01
N ALA A 522 -13.78 116.44 -28.83
CA ALA A 522 -13.42 117.76 -29.37
C ALA A 522 -14.14 118.08 -30.70
N MET A 523 -14.22 117.11 -31.62
CA MET A 523 -14.99 117.19 -32.86
C MET A 523 -16.48 117.33 -32.56
N ASP A 524 -17.08 116.46 -31.75
CA ASP A 524 -18.44 116.52 -31.22
C ASP A 524 -18.76 117.91 -30.66
N ARG A 525 -17.89 118.52 -29.84
CA ARG A 525 -18.09 119.90 -29.35
C ARG A 525 -18.10 120.94 -30.46
N ASN A 526 -17.19 120.84 -31.43
CA ASN A 526 -17.14 121.72 -32.60
C ASN A 526 -18.34 121.49 -33.54
N GLN A 527 -18.77 120.24 -33.65
CA GLN A 527 -19.80 119.76 -34.54
C GLN A 527 -21.19 120.11 -33.99
N HIS A 528 -21.42 120.06 -32.67
CA HIS A 528 -22.62 120.63 -32.05
C HIS A 528 -22.75 122.12 -32.37
N LEU A 529 -21.69 122.92 -32.14
CA LEU A 529 -21.71 124.37 -32.42
C LEU A 529 -21.97 124.69 -33.91
N VAL A 530 -21.53 123.83 -34.83
CA VAL A 530 -21.77 123.97 -36.27
C VAL A 530 -23.13 123.41 -36.69
N THR A 531 -23.60 122.31 -36.09
CA THR A 531 -24.94 121.78 -36.36
C THR A 531 -25.99 122.76 -35.87
N ASP A 532 -25.96 123.19 -34.61
CA ASP A 532 -27.04 123.98 -34.00
C ASP A 532 -27.38 125.25 -34.81
N ASN A 533 -26.36 125.94 -35.34
CA ASN A 533 -26.55 127.15 -36.14
C ASN A 533 -27.21 126.94 -37.51
N GLN A 534 -27.14 125.73 -38.09
CA GLN A 534 -27.70 125.43 -39.42
C GLN A 534 -28.85 124.41 -39.38
N SER A 535 -28.87 123.54 -38.36
CA SER A 535 -29.92 122.57 -38.08
C SER A 535 -31.24 123.24 -37.67
N HIS A 536 -31.18 124.41 -37.04
CA HIS A 536 -32.38 125.15 -36.61
C HIS A 536 -33.16 125.85 -37.74
N ARG A 537 -32.74 125.74 -39.02
CA ARG A 537 -33.42 126.45 -40.14
C ARG A 537 -33.61 125.66 -41.42
N THR A 538 -32.55 125.20 -42.09
CA THR A 538 -32.72 124.41 -43.32
C THR A 538 -33.05 122.96 -42.99
N GLN A 539 -32.56 122.46 -41.87
CA GLN A 539 -33.03 121.19 -41.32
C GLN A 539 -34.42 121.32 -40.63
N ASN A 540 -34.92 122.52 -40.31
CA ASN A 540 -36.36 122.76 -40.08
C ASN A 540 -37.17 122.76 -41.41
N GLY A 541 -37.07 121.64 -42.14
CA GLY A 541 -37.70 121.36 -43.44
C GLY A 541 -37.00 120.19 -44.13
N ALA A 542 -35.67 120.22 -44.18
CA ALA A 542 -34.88 119.07 -44.61
C ALA A 542 -34.95 117.93 -43.59
N SER A 543 -34.99 118.14 -42.26
CA SER A 543 -35.25 117.03 -41.32
C SER A 543 -36.63 116.45 -41.46
N THR A 544 -37.67 117.11 -42.00
CA THR A 544 -38.91 116.36 -42.25
C THR A 544 -38.67 115.26 -43.29
N HIS A 545 -38.12 115.57 -44.47
CA HIS A 545 -37.86 114.54 -45.49
C HIS A 545 -36.59 113.70 -45.27
N HIS A 546 -35.61 114.20 -44.52
CA HIS A 546 -34.43 113.45 -44.08
C HIS A 546 -34.73 112.61 -42.85
N VAL A 547 -35.72 112.96 -42.01
CA VAL A 547 -36.30 112.03 -41.03
C VAL A 547 -37.28 111.09 -41.73
N ASP A 548 -38.00 111.45 -42.79
CA ASP A 548 -38.76 110.46 -43.59
C ASP A 548 -37.82 109.48 -44.31
N SER A 549 -36.64 109.94 -44.75
CA SER A 549 -35.60 109.11 -45.36
C SER A 549 -34.87 108.30 -44.30
N MET A 550 -34.40 108.91 -43.21
CA MET A 550 -33.81 108.20 -42.08
C MET A 550 -34.82 107.30 -41.38
N GLN A 551 -36.13 107.54 -41.38
CA GLN A 551 -37.14 106.60 -40.87
C GLN A 551 -37.30 105.43 -41.82
N ARG A 552 -37.23 105.63 -43.14
CA ARG A 552 -37.17 104.52 -44.10
C ARG A 552 -35.85 103.76 -43.99
N GLU A 553 -34.72 104.43 -43.84
CA GLU A 553 -33.40 103.82 -43.65
C GLU A 553 -33.28 103.14 -42.28
N ILE A 554 -33.88 103.70 -41.21
CA ILE A 554 -34.00 103.09 -39.88
C ILE A 554 -34.96 101.91 -39.93
N ASN A 555 -36.09 101.99 -40.63
CA ASN A 555 -37.00 100.85 -40.82
C ASN A 555 -36.32 99.75 -41.64
N ASP A 556 -35.63 100.09 -42.73
CA ASP A 556 -34.76 99.21 -43.51
C ASP A 556 -33.67 98.56 -42.62
N ILE A 557 -33.04 99.32 -41.72
CA ILE A 557 -32.02 98.83 -40.79
C ILE A 557 -32.63 97.99 -39.68
N LEU A 558 -33.83 98.32 -39.19
CA LEU A 558 -34.59 97.56 -38.20
C LEU A 558 -35.15 96.26 -38.80
N GLU A 559 -35.56 96.27 -40.07
CA GLU A 559 -35.93 95.08 -40.82
C GLU A 559 -34.70 94.22 -41.10
N LYS A 560 -33.60 94.79 -41.61
CA LYS A 560 -32.32 94.08 -41.79
C LYS A 560 -31.81 93.52 -40.46
N ARG A 561 -31.99 94.24 -39.36
CA ARG A 561 -31.65 93.80 -38.00
C ARG A 561 -32.61 92.72 -37.49
N ALA A 562 -33.91 92.82 -37.70
CA ALA A 562 -34.86 91.77 -37.34
C ALA A 562 -34.61 90.47 -38.15
N HIS A 563 -34.23 90.60 -39.42
CA HIS A 563 -33.77 89.47 -40.23
C HIS A 563 -32.43 88.90 -39.74
N GLN A 564 -31.50 89.75 -39.26
CA GLN A 564 -30.26 89.30 -38.63
C GLN A 564 -30.51 88.63 -37.28
N ASP A 565 -31.40 89.18 -36.45
CA ASP A 565 -31.75 88.66 -35.13
C ASP A 565 -32.53 87.33 -35.25
N GLU A 566 -33.40 87.17 -36.26
CA GLU A 566 -34.02 85.87 -36.57
C GLU A 566 -33.02 84.89 -37.20
N GLN A 567 -32.08 85.34 -38.05
CA GLN A 567 -30.98 84.48 -38.51
C GLN A 567 -30.07 84.03 -37.35
N LEU A 568 -29.80 84.91 -36.38
CA LEU A 568 -29.10 84.55 -35.15
C LEU A 568 -29.92 83.57 -34.31
N ARG A 569 -31.24 83.77 -34.18
CA ARG A 569 -32.13 82.83 -33.47
C ARG A 569 -32.16 81.45 -34.13
N LEU A 570 -32.23 81.39 -35.46
CA LEU A 570 -32.14 80.14 -36.23
C LEU A 570 -30.76 79.50 -36.09
N LYS A 571 -29.67 80.29 -36.06
CA LYS A 571 -28.33 79.79 -35.80
C LYS A 571 -28.12 79.33 -34.37
N ASP A 572 -28.77 79.94 -33.38
CA ASP A 572 -28.77 79.47 -31.99
C ASP A 572 -29.58 78.17 -31.84
N ILE A 573 -30.69 78.01 -32.58
CA ILE A 573 -31.44 76.75 -32.67
C ILE A 573 -30.54 75.66 -33.27
N GLU A 574 -29.96 75.88 -34.44
CA GLU A 574 -29.01 74.97 -35.11
C GLU A 574 -27.81 74.63 -34.21
N VAL A 575 -27.24 75.62 -33.52
CA VAL A 575 -26.15 75.44 -32.55
C VAL A 575 -26.60 74.66 -31.30
N ASN A 576 -27.87 74.74 -30.90
CA ASN A 576 -28.41 73.96 -29.79
C ASN A 576 -28.75 72.51 -30.21
N GLU A 577 -29.26 72.30 -31.42
CA GLU A 577 -29.43 70.97 -32.03
C GLU A 577 -28.08 70.27 -32.22
N LEU A 578 -27.06 70.99 -32.71
CA LEU A 578 -25.69 70.48 -32.78
C LEU A 578 -25.08 70.21 -31.38
N LYS A 579 -25.45 70.97 -30.34
CA LYS A 579 -25.05 70.66 -28.95
C LYS A 579 -25.73 69.39 -28.42
N SER A 580 -27.02 69.16 -28.69
CA SER A 580 -27.69 67.90 -28.29
C SER A 580 -27.10 66.73 -29.04
N LEU A 581 -27.00 66.79 -30.37
CA LEU A 581 -26.37 65.74 -31.17
C LEU A 581 -24.93 65.43 -30.71
N ARG A 582 -24.13 66.44 -30.38
CA ARG A 582 -22.78 66.23 -29.83
C ARG A 582 -22.80 65.56 -28.45
N LYS A 583 -23.75 65.92 -27.58
CA LYS A 583 -23.93 65.30 -26.26
C LYS A 583 -24.39 63.85 -26.38
N ASP A 584 -25.27 63.55 -27.32
CA ASP A 584 -25.82 62.21 -27.51
C ASP A 584 -24.75 61.30 -28.13
N LEU A 585 -23.96 61.80 -29.10
CA LEU A 585 -22.72 61.15 -29.57
C LEU A 585 -21.65 61.00 -28.47
N GLU A 586 -21.53 61.95 -27.53
CA GLU A 586 -20.66 61.81 -26.35
C GLU A 586 -21.12 60.69 -25.40
N LEU A 587 -22.43 60.43 -25.32
CA LEU A 587 -23.00 59.29 -24.59
C LEU A 587 -22.78 57.98 -25.33
N GLU A 588 -23.04 57.90 -26.63
CA GLU A 588 -22.74 56.72 -27.45
C GLU A 588 -21.25 56.36 -27.43
N LEU A 589 -20.35 57.36 -27.55
CA LEU A 589 -18.90 57.20 -27.39
C LEU A 589 -18.48 56.85 -25.96
N ARG A 590 -19.33 57.05 -24.96
CA ARG A 590 -19.09 56.59 -23.59
C ARG A 590 -19.57 55.15 -23.42
N ASP A 591 -20.73 54.79 -23.94
CA ASP A 591 -21.30 53.46 -23.77
C ASP A 591 -20.65 52.40 -24.67
N THR A 592 -20.17 52.78 -25.86
CA THR A 592 -19.26 51.94 -26.65
C THR A 592 -17.93 51.71 -25.94
N ARG A 593 -17.35 52.70 -25.23
CA ARG A 593 -16.18 52.50 -24.36
C ARG A 593 -16.50 51.59 -23.18
N ASN A 594 -17.61 51.85 -22.45
CA ASN A 594 -18.09 51.00 -21.36
C ASN A 594 -18.35 49.54 -21.82
N PHE A 595 -18.67 49.32 -23.10
CA PHE A 595 -18.84 48.01 -23.71
C PHE A 595 -17.51 47.36 -24.11
N MET A 596 -16.59 48.11 -24.72
CA MET A 596 -15.22 47.65 -24.98
C MET A 596 -14.51 47.28 -23.66
N ASP A 597 -14.62 48.08 -22.60
CA ASP A 597 -14.07 47.78 -21.28
C ASP A 597 -14.64 46.48 -20.69
N LYS A 598 -15.91 46.14 -20.96
CA LYS A 598 -16.51 44.85 -20.56
C LYS A 598 -15.90 43.70 -21.36
N LEU A 599 -15.84 43.82 -22.69
CA LEU A 599 -15.23 42.80 -23.55
C LEU A 599 -13.74 42.58 -23.23
N ASP A 600 -12.99 43.63 -22.92
CA ASP A 600 -11.59 43.55 -22.49
C ASP A 600 -11.45 42.83 -21.15
N ASN A 601 -12.35 43.08 -20.19
CA ASN A 601 -12.34 42.40 -18.91
C ASN A 601 -12.83 40.95 -19.01
N GLU A 602 -13.77 40.64 -19.90
CA GLU A 602 -14.16 39.27 -20.24
C GLU A 602 -13.01 38.54 -20.93
N LEU A 603 -12.32 39.16 -21.88
CA LEU A 603 -11.14 38.61 -22.56
C LEU A 603 -10.01 38.32 -21.57
N ARG A 604 -9.70 39.25 -20.65
CA ARG A 604 -8.74 39.04 -19.56
C ARG A 604 -9.18 37.89 -18.64
N ALA A 605 -10.47 37.81 -18.29
CA ALA A 605 -10.99 36.69 -17.50
C ALA A 605 -10.92 35.35 -18.24
N HIS A 606 -11.10 35.34 -19.56
CA HIS A 606 -10.90 34.17 -20.42
C HIS A 606 -9.42 33.77 -20.52
N GLN A 607 -8.51 34.73 -20.64
CA GLN A 607 -7.05 34.49 -20.62
C GLN A 607 -6.60 33.92 -19.27
N VAL A 608 -7.04 34.48 -18.15
CA VAL A 608 -6.74 33.94 -16.81
C VAL A 608 -7.29 32.52 -16.63
N ARG A 609 -8.52 32.25 -17.08
CA ARG A 609 -9.09 30.89 -17.06
C ARG A 609 -8.33 29.92 -17.98
N TYR A 610 -7.89 30.37 -19.15
CA TYR A 610 -7.09 29.57 -20.07
C TYR A 610 -5.74 29.21 -19.45
N ASN A 611 -5.05 30.18 -18.83
CA ASN A 611 -3.77 29.93 -18.15
C ASN A 611 -3.94 28.94 -16.98
N ILE A 612 -4.98 29.09 -16.15
CA ILE A 612 -5.28 28.13 -15.07
C ILE A 612 -5.53 26.73 -15.64
N LEU A 613 -6.29 26.60 -16.73
CA LEU A 613 -6.54 25.31 -17.38
C LEU A 613 -5.29 24.73 -18.07
N ALA A 614 -4.36 25.57 -18.51
CA ALA A 614 -3.07 25.16 -19.05
C ALA A 614 -2.12 24.66 -17.94
N ASP A 615 -2.09 25.33 -16.79
CA ASP A 615 -1.34 24.92 -15.60
C ASP A 615 -1.91 23.62 -15.00
N GLU A 616 -3.25 23.50 -14.93
CA GLU A 616 -3.94 22.26 -14.52
C GLU A 616 -3.65 21.12 -15.51
N LYS A 617 -3.69 21.38 -16.82
CA LYS A 617 -3.31 20.40 -17.84
C LYS A 617 -1.85 19.96 -17.69
N LEU A 618 -0.91 20.89 -17.52
CA LEU A 618 0.50 20.59 -17.36
C LEU A 618 0.73 19.71 -16.13
N ARG A 619 0.12 20.04 -14.99
CA ARG A 619 0.17 19.22 -13.76
C ARG A 619 -0.42 17.83 -13.97
N LEU A 620 -1.53 17.70 -14.70
CA LEU A 620 -2.12 16.40 -15.03
C LEU A 620 -1.23 15.59 -15.98
N GLU A 621 -0.49 16.24 -16.88
CA GLU A 621 0.51 15.59 -17.74
C GLU A 621 1.75 15.17 -16.93
N GLU A 622 2.21 15.98 -15.97
CA GLU A 622 3.26 15.62 -15.00
C GLU A 622 2.86 14.46 -14.09
N ASP A 623 1.67 14.51 -13.48
CA ASP A 623 1.11 13.44 -12.64
C ASP A 623 0.97 12.14 -13.44
N LEU A 624 0.42 12.20 -14.66
CA LEU A 624 0.29 11.07 -15.57
C LEU A 624 1.66 10.48 -15.95
N ASN A 625 2.68 11.30 -16.18
CA ASN A 625 4.03 10.82 -16.47
C ASN A 625 4.71 10.25 -15.20
N SER A 626 4.44 10.80 -14.01
CA SER A 626 4.83 10.20 -12.73
C SER A 626 4.13 8.86 -12.50
N PHE A 627 2.89 8.70 -12.95
CA PHE A 627 2.13 7.46 -12.85
C PHE A 627 2.65 6.42 -13.84
N LYS A 628 2.91 6.79 -15.09
CA LYS A 628 3.53 5.91 -16.10
C LYS A 628 4.89 5.38 -15.62
N THR A 629 5.75 6.23 -15.07
CA THR A 629 7.07 5.80 -14.56
C THR A 629 6.95 4.90 -13.34
N LYS A 630 6.03 5.19 -12.40
CA LYS A 630 5.70 4.27 -11.28
C LYS A 630 5.15 2.92 -11.78
N ASN A 631 4.30 2.93 -12.81
CA ASN A 631 3.73 1.73 -13.41
C ASN A 631 4.82 0.90 -14.12
N GLN A 632 5.68 1.53 -14.92
CA GLN A 632 6.83 0.88 -15.55
C GLN A 632 7.77 0.27 -14.51
N LEU A 633 8.07 0.95 -13.40
CA LEU A 633 8.85 0.40 -12.29
C LEU A 633 8.16 -0.77 -11.58
N ALA A 634 6.83 -0.79 -11.53
CA ALA A 634 6.04 -1.90 -11.01
C ALA A 634 6.02 -3.09 -11.98
N GLU A 635 5.87 -2.86 -13.29
CA GLU A 635 5.99 -3.88 -14.35
C GLU A 635 7.39 -4.50 -14.35
N ASP A 636 8.44 -3.69 -14.25
CA ASP A 636 9.83 -4.11 -14.04
C ASP A 636 10.00 -4.98 -12.80
N HIS A 637 9.33 -4.63 -11.69
CA HIS A 637 9.40 -5.40 -10.45
C HIS A 637 8.63 -6.72 -10.57
N ILE A 638 7.46 -6.72 -11.22
CA ILE A 638 6.70 -7.93 -11.54
C ILE A 638 7.51 -8.85 -12.45
N HIS A 639 8.20 -8.33 -13.48
CA HIS A 639 9.09 -9.12 -14.33
C HIS A 639 10.32 -9.67 -13.59
N LYS A 640 10.87 -8.93 -12.63
CA LYS A 640 11.93 -9.43 -11.73
C LYS A 640 11.40 -10.58 -10.85
N LEU A 641 10.24 -10.40 -10.22
CA LEU A 641 9.57 -11.44 -9.43
C LEU A 641 9.16 -12.65 -10.26
N GLN A 642 8.75 -12.47 -11.53
CA GLN A 642 8.50 -13.57 -12.47
C GLN A 642 9.79 -14.31 -12.82
N SER A 643 10.90 -13.61 -13.05
CA SER A 643 12.22 -14.23 -13.29
C SER A 643 12.72 -15.00 -12.06
N GLU A 644 12.54 -14.45 -10.86
CA GLU A 644 12.86 -15.10 -9.59
C GLU A 644 11.96 -16.31 -9.34
N TRP A 645 10.65 -16.20 -9.57
CA TRP A 645 9.72 -17.32 -9.49
C TRP A 645 10.06 -18.42 -10.52
N HIS A 646 10.42 -18.07 -11.75
CA HIS A 646 10.87 -19.04 -12.74
C HIS A 646 12.18 -19.72 -12.33
N LYS A 647 13.15 -19.02 -11.74
CA LYS A 647 14.38 -19.62 -11.18
C LYS A 647 14.04 -20.59 -10.05
N VAL A 648 13.27 -20.16 -9.06
CA VAL A 648 12.84 -21.00 -7.94
C VAL A 648 12.02 -22.21 -8.41
N ASN A 649 11.21 -22.06 -9.47
CA ASN A 649 10.47 -23.17 -10.06
C ASN A 649 11.39 -24.14 -10.85
N VAL A 650 12.44 -23.64 -11.52
CA VAL A 650 13.50 -24.47 -12.11
C VAL A 650 14.27 -25.21 -11.02
N GLU A 651 14.78 -24.51 -10.00
CA GLU A 651 15.43 -25.10 -8.82
C GLU A 651 14.53 -26.14 -8.14
N GLN A 652 13.22 -25.88 -7.99
CA GLN A 652 12.26 -26.83 -7.44
C GLN A 652 12.10 -28.08 -8.34
N SER A 653 12.10 -27.92 -9.66
CA SER A 653 12.06 -29.03 -10.62
C SER A 653 13.37 -29.83 -10.65
N GLU A 654 14.52 -29.17 -10.52
CA GLU A 654 15.83 -29.81 -10.41
C GLU A 654 15.95 -30.57 -9.10
N LEU A 655 15.55 -29.98 -7.97
CA LEU A 655 15.47 -30.66 -6.67
C LEU A 655 14.47 -31.82 -6.69
N SER A 656 13.35 -31.69 -7.41
CA SER A 656 12.40 -32.79 -7.60
C SER A 656 12.97 -33.90 -8.50
N ALA A 657 13.79 -33.57 -9.51
CA ALA A 657 14.46 -34.54 -10.35
C ALA A 657 15.58 -35.26 -9.58
N GLN A 658 16.42 -34.52 -8.85
CA GLN A 658 17.42 -35.07 -7.94
C GLN A 658 16.79 -35.96 -6.88
N LEU A 659 15.66 -35.56 -6.26
CA LEU A 659 14.93 -36.40 -5.31
C LEU A 659 14.34 -37.66 -5.96
N ALA A 660 13.89 -37.57 -7.21
CA ALA A 660 13.42 -38.74 -7.96
C ALA A 660 14.57 -39.70 -8.28
N GLU A 661 15.72 -39.19 -8.73
CA GLU A 661 16.95 -39.93 -8.99
C GLU A 661 17.50 -40.58 -7.72
N GLU A 662 17.62 -39.83 -6.62
CA GLU A 662 17.96 -40.32 -5.27
C GLU A 662 17.00 -41.41 -4.77
N SER A 663 15.70 -41.29 -5.07
CA SER A 663 14.72 -42.34 -4.76
C SER A 663 14.89 -43.57 -5.65
N GLY A 664 15.32 -43.39 -6.90
CA GLY A 664 15.66 -44.47 -7.83
C GLY A 664 16.91 -45.21 -7.39
N GLY A 665 18.00 -44.48 -7.12
CA GLY A 665 19.24 -45.00 -6.55
C GLY A 665 19.00 -45.73 -5.23
N ARG A 666 18.18 -45.18 -4.33
CA ARG A 666 17.77 -45.90 -3.11
C ARG A 666 16.96 -47.16 -3.39
N ARG A 667 16.02 -47.18 -4.33
CA ARG A 667 15.30 -48.41 -4.72
C ARG A 667 16.25 -49.48 -5.30
N VAL A 668 17.23 -49.08 -6.10
CA VAL A 668 18.25 -49.98 -6.65
C VAL A 668 19.17 -50.50 -5.54
N ALA A 669 19.63 -49.64 -4.64
CA ALA A 669 20.42 -50.03 -3.47
C ALA A 669 19.63 -50.95 -2.53
N GLU A 670 18.36 -50.66 -2.25
CA GLU A 670 17.48 -51.55 -1.48
C GLU A 670 17.27 -52.90 -2.20
N ALA A 671 17.10 -52.91 -3.52
CA ALA A 671 16.97 -54.15 -4.29
C ALA A 671 18.27 -54.98 -4.22
N HIS A 672 19.43 -54.33 -4.35
CA HIS A 672 20.73 -54.99 -4.22
C HIS A 672 20.98 -55.49 -2.79
N ILE A 673 20.58 -54.73 -1.76
CA ILE A 673 20.61 -55.17 -0.36
C ILE A 673 19.66 -56.35 -0.14
N ARG A 674 18.42 -56.31 -0.67
CA ARG A 674 17.48 -57.45 -0.61
C ARG A 674 18.11 -58.69 -1.24
N GLN A 675 18.71 -58.57 -2.42
CA GLN A 675 19.44 -59.64 -3.09
C GLN A 675 20.60 -60.16 -2.24
N LEU A 676 21.50 -59.30 -1.76
CA LEU A 676 22.61 -59.70 -0.89
C LEU A 676 22.15 -60.35 0.42
N THR A 677 21.01 -59.92 1.00
CA THR A 677 20.42 -60.59 2.18
C THR A 677 19.74 -61.92 1.85
N GLN A 678 19.44 -62.20 0.58
CA GLN A 678 18.94 -63.49 0.11
C GLN A 678 20.10 -64.42 -0.27
N ASP A 679 21.15 -63.91 -0.92
CA ASP A 679 22.40 -64.63 -1.17
C ASP A 679 23.09 -65.00 0.16
N ALA A 680 23.05 -64.12 1.16
CA ALA A 680 23.51 -64.42 2.52
C ALA A 680 22.57 -65.35 3.32
N LYS A 681 21.34 -65.61 2.84
CA LYS A 681 20.47 -66.66 3.40
C LYS A 681 20.74 -68.00 2.74
N THR A 682 20.83 -68.07 1.41
CA THR A 682 21.17 -69.31 0.70
C THR A 682 22.57 -69.80 1.10
N ALA A 683 23.56 -68.90 1.19
CA ALA A 683 24.87 -69.25 1.74
C ALA A 683 24.81 -69.75 3.19
N LYS A 684 23.91 -69.21 4.03
CA LYS A 684 23.69 -69.74 5.39
C LYS A 684 23.06 -71.12 5.36
N GLU A 685 21.99 -71.31 4.58
CA GLU A 685 21.34 -72.61 4.37
C GLU A 685 22.34 -73.66 3.87
N ASP A 686 23.26 -73.29 2.98
CA ASP A 686 24.34 -74.17 2.51
C ASP A 686 25.40 -74.44 3.58
N THR A 687 25.81 -73.45 4.39
CA THR A 687 26.65 -73.73 5.57
C THR A 687 25.94 -74.60 6.61
N GLU A 688 24.63 -74.49 6.76
CA GLU A 688 23.82 -75.35 7.64
C GLU A 688 23.69 -76.77 7.07
N ARG A 689 23.49 -76.93 5.75
CA ARG A 689 23.54 -78.23 5.05
C ARG A 689 24.90 -78.89 5.21
N LEU A 690 26.00 -78.18 4.94
CA LEU A 690 27.36 -78.67 5.15
C LEU A 690 27.64 -79.00 6.62
N THR A 691 27.11 -78.22 7.57
CA THR A 691 27.21 -78.51 9.01
C THR A 691 26.38 -79.73 9.41
N GLN A 692 25.24 -79.98 8.77
CA GLN A 692 24.43 -81.19 8.97
C GLN A 692 25.11 -82.43 8.37
N GLN A 693 25.70 -82.31 7.17
CA GLN A 693 26.51 -83.36 6.56
C GLN A 693 27.72 -83.69 7.44
N LEU A 694 28.50 -82.69 7.89
CA LEU A 694 29.62 -82.88 8.81
C LEU A 694 29.19 -83.51 10.16
N LYS A 695 27.97 -83.23 10.63
CA LYS A 695 27.40 -83.89 11.83
C LYS A 695 27.04 -85.35 11.53
N GLN A 696 26.44 -85.65 10.38
CA GLN A 696 26.13 -87.01 9.94
C GLN A 696 27.40 -87.83 9.72
N GLU A 697 28.43 -87.27 9.07
CA GLU A 697 29.75 -87.89 8.94
C GLU A 697 30.37 -88.16 10.31
N LYS A 698 30.38 -87.18 11.23
CA LYS A 698 30.87 -87.39 12.60
C LYS A 698 30.06 -88.43 13.38
N GLN A 699 28.76 -88.53 13.15
CA GLN A 699 27.92 -89.59 13.70
C GLN A 699 28.24 -90.95 13.08
N ASN A 700 28.44 -91.03 11.76
CA ASN A 700 28.81 -92.27 11.06
C ASN A 700 30.21 -92.76 11.47
N TYR A 701 31.19 -91.85 11.60
CA TYR A 701 32.51 -92.17 12.15
C TYR A 701 32.44 -92.55 13.64
N GLY A 702 31.56 -91.91 14.42
CA GLY A 702 31.29 -92.29 15.81
C GLY A 702 30.70 -93.70 15.93
N MET A 703 29.68 -94.01 15.13
CA MET A 703 29.08 -95.33 15.02
C MET A 703 30.09 -96.38 14.57
N LEU A 704 30.92 -96.07 13.56
CA LEU A 704 31.98 -96.97 13.09
C LEU A 704 33.05 -97.19 14.16
N VAL A 705 33.41 -96.18 14.95
CA VAL A 705 34.33 -96.32 16.09
C VAL A 705 33.69 -97.14 17.21
N GLU A 706 32.40 -96.96 17.49
CA GLU A 706 31.66 -97.83 18.42
C GLU A 706 31.56 -99.28 17.93
N GLU A 707 31.34 -99.51 16.62
CA GLU A 707 31.30 -100.84 16.01
C GLU A 707 32.67 -101.51 16.04
N LEU A 708 33.75 -100.77 15.74
CA LEU A 708 35.13 -101.24 15.89
C LEU A 708 35.51 -101.49 17.36
N GLN A 709 34.99 -100.70 18.31
CA GLN A 709 35.14 -100.97 19.74
C GLN A 709 34.41 -102.27 20.13
N LYS A 710 33.15 -102.44 19.71
CA LYS A 710 32.35 -103.66 19.95
C LYS A 710 32.97 -104.89 19.29
N GLU A 711 33.54 -104.76 18.08
CA GLU A 711 34.30 -105.84 17.44
C GLU A 711 35.59 -106.12 18.23
N ASN A 712 36.36 -105.10 18.65
CA ASN A 712 37.58 -105.31 19.43
C ASN A 712 37.28 -105.97 20.80
N GLU A 713 36.20 -105.60 21.48
CA GLU A 713 35.70 -106.29 22.68
C GLU A 713 35.22 -107.73 22.37
N ALA A 714 34.61 -107.97 21.21
CA ALA A 714 34.26 -109.31 20.75
C ALA A 714 35.51 -110.16 20.46
N LYS A 715 36.53 -109.62 19.77
CA LYS A 715 37.83 -110.30 19.54
C LYS A 715 38.57 -110.54 20.84
N LYS A 716 38.57 -109.57 21.77
CA LYS A 716 39.17 -109.70 23.09
C LYS A 716 38.50 -110.82 23.89
N SER A 717 37.18 -110.80 24.01
CA SER A 717 36.43 -111.87 24.70
C SER A 717 36.47 -113.22 23.97
N GLN A 718 36.70 -113.23 22.65
CA GLN A 718 37.01 -114.45 21.88
C GLN A 718 38.41 -114.96 22.22
N GLY A 719 39.41 -114.08 22.33
CA GLY A 719 40.77 -114.40 22.78
C GLY A 719 40.80 -114.93 24.21
N GLU A 720 40.08 -114.29 25.13
CA GLU A 720 39.90 -114.74 26.52
C GLU A 720 39.21 -116.11 26.57
N ARG A 721 38.17 -116.35 25.76
CA ARG A 721 37.54 -117.67 25.61
C ARG A 721 38.51 -118.72 25.05
N MET A 722 39.25 -118.42 23.98
CA MET A 722 40.25 -119.34 23.42
C MET A 722 41.37 -119.65 24.41
N MET A 723 41.82 -118.68 25.20
CA MET A 723 42.80 -118.86 26.29
C MET A 723 42.23 -119.68 27.44
N MET A 724 40.97 -119.46 27.81
CA MET A 724 40.26 -120.26 28.83
C MET A 724 40.07 -121.71 28.35
N ASP A 725 39.72 -121.93 27.09
CA ASP A 725 39.61 -123.26 26.49
C ASP A 725 40.97 -123.94 26.27
N ARG A 726 42.04 -123.17 26.04
CA ARG A 726 43.42 -123.70 25.99
C ARG A 726 43.88 -124.09 27.40
N SER A 727 43.59 -123.26 28.41
CA SER A 727 43.83 -123.58 29.83
C SER A 727 43.03 -124.79 30.29
N ASN A 728 41.75 -124.88 29.92
CA ASN A 728 40.89 -126.02 30.26
C ASN A 728 41.25 -127.29 29.49
N ARG A 729 41.83 -127.18 28.29
CA ARG A 729 42.47 -128.33 27.60
C ARG A 729 43.74 -128.77 28.34
N LEU A 730 44.66 -127.86 28.63
CA LEU A 730 45.87 -128.14 29.44
C LEU A 730 45.56 -128.70 30.84
N LYS A 731 44.40 -128.36 31.44
CA LYS A 731 43.91 -128.96 32.71
C LYS A 731 43.32 -130.36 32.53
N ARG A 732 42.63 -130.63 31.41
CA ARG A 732 42.15 -131.97 31.07
C ARG A 732 43.33 -132.88 30.73
N GLU A 733 44.21 -132.44 29.83
CA GLU A 733 45.47 -133.11 29.50
C GLU A 733 46.29 -133.44 30.77
N ARG A 734 46.37 -132.51 31.74
CA ARG A 734 46.97 -132.79 33.06
C ARG A 734 46.20 -133.82 33.88
N ALA A 735 44.88 -133.70 34.00
CA ALA A 735 44.05 -134.65 34.75
C ALA A 735 44.03 -136.06 34.13
N GLU A 736 44.16 -136.14 32.81
CA GLU A 736 44.30 -137.38 32.03
C GLU A 736 45.66 -138.02 32.31
N MET A 737 46.76 -137.26 32.22
CA MET A 737 48.11 -137.74 32.62
C MET A 737 48.18 -138.10 34.12
N ASP A 738 47.52 -137.35 35.01
CA ASP A 738 47.45 -137.65 36.45
C ASP A 738 46.57 -138.88 36.75
N ALA A 739 45.60 -139.20 35.88
CA ALA A 739 44.80 -140.42 35.94
C ALA A 739 45.58 -141.64 35.40
N GLU A 740 46.31 -141.50 34.28
CA GLU A 740 47.25 -142.51 33.78
C GLU A 740 48.35 -142.80 34.81
N LEU A 741 48.87 -141.78 35.49
CA LEU A 741 49.80 -141.94 36.62
C LEU A 741 49.14 -142.55 37.87
N GLN A 742 47.82 -142.65 37.94
CA GLN A 742 47.09 -143.38 38.99
C GLN A 742 46.79 -144.82 38.57
N THR A 743 46.40 -145.08 37.31
CA THR A 743 46.23 -146.46 36.81
C THR A 743 47.57 -147.20 36.80
N LEU A 744 48.65 -146.57 36.34
CA LEU A 744 50.00 -147.16 36.41
C LEU A 744 50.45 -147.44 37.86
N LYS A 745 50.01 -146.64 38.85
CA LYS A 745 50.28 -146.93 40.27
C LYS A 745 49.45 -148.10 40.80
N LEU A 746 48.19 -148.25 40.33
CA LEU A 746 47.35 -149.40 40.64
C LEU A 746 47.91 -150.67 39.99
N GLU A 747 48.32 -150.62 38.72
CA GLU A 747 48.98 -151.74 38.02
C GLU A 747 50.30 -152.16 38.69
N ILE A 748 51.09 -151.20 39.19
CA ILE A 748 52.28 -151.50 40.02
C ILE A 748 51.89 -152.15 41.36
N ALA A 749 50.80 -151.71 42.00
CA ALA A 749 50.31 -152.31 43.25
C ALA A 749 49.74 -153.72 43.03
N ASP A 750 49.02 -153.94 41.93
CA ASP A 750 48.48 -155.24 41.53
C ASP A 750 49.60 -156.19 41.13
N GLY A 751 50.60 -155.73 40.38
CA GLY A 751 51.83 -156.49 40.12
C GLY A 751 52.58 -156.87 41.40
N GLN A 752 52.64 -155.98 42.39
CA GLN A 752 53.20 -156.31 43.72
C GLN A 752 52.33 -157.29 44.52
N SER A 753 51.00 -157.28 44.32
CA SER A 753 50.09 -158.27 44.93
C SER A 753 50.25 -159.65 44.29
N GLN A 754 50.37 -159.70 42.96
CA GLN A 754 50.62 -160.92 42.18
C GLN A 754 51.99 -161.52 42.50
N LEU A 755 53.03 -160.68 42.68
CA LEU A 755 54.34 -161.14 43.16
C LEU A 755 54.31 -161.69 44.59
N LYS A 756 53.36 -161.25 45.44
CA LYS A 756 53.15 -161.85 46.77
C LYS A 756 52.39 -163.18 46.69
N THR A 757 51.35 -163.30 45.87
CA THR A 757 50.61 -164.56 45.72
C THR A 757 51.46 -165.64 45.04
N LEU A 758 52.26 -165.31 44.03
CA LEU A 758 53.19 -166.23 43.39
C LEU A 758 54.30 -166.72 44.34
N ARG A 759 54.83 -165.84 45.22
CA ARG A 759 55.76 -166.27 46.29
C ARG A 759 55.10 -167.23 47.27
N ARG A 760 53.88 -166.91 47.73
CA ARG A 760 53.10 -167.77 48.63
C ARG A 760 52.82 -169.16 48.02
N GLN A 761 52.51 -169.22 46.72
CA GLN A 761 52.32 -170.47 45.98
C GLN A 761 53.63 -171.28 45.81
N LEU A 762 54.76 -170.59 45.62
CA LEU A 762 56.07 -171.25 45.59
C LEU A 762 56.41 -171.85 46.97
N GLU A 763 56.16 -171.09 48.05
CA GLU A 763 56.35 -171.53 49.43
C GLU A 763 55.42 -172.70 49.80
N GLU A 764 54.15 -172.65 49.41
CA GLU A 764 53.22 -173.80 49.54
C GLU A 764 53.78 -175.04 48.83
N SER A 765 54.17 -174.94 47.55
CA SER A 765 54.68 -176.07 46.77
C SER A 765 55.98 -176.66 47.33
N LEU A 766 56.82 -175.84 47.99
CA LEU A 766 58.00 -176.31 48.72
C LEU A 766 57.62 -177.10 49.97
N THR A 767 56.65 -176.63 50.77
CA THR A 767 56.19 -177.40 51.94
C THR A 767 55.52 -178.71 51.54
N ASP A 768 54.82 -178.75 50.40
CA ASP A 768 54.19 -179.97 49.89
C ASP A 768 55.23 -180.96 49.34
N ALA A 769 56.31 -180.47 48.73
CA ALA A 769 57.45 -181.30 48.33
C ALA A 769 58.22 -181.89 49.52
N GLU A 770 58.27 -181.19 50.67
CA GLU A 770 58.84 -181.75 51.91
C GLU A 770 57.90 -182.74 52.60
N LYS A 771 56.58 -182.47 52.66
CA LYS A 771 55.56 -183.43 53.13
C LYS A 771 55.66 -184.73 52.35
N ALA A 772 55.62 -184.67 51.02
CA ALA A 772 55.72 -185.84 50.16
C ALA A 772 57.00 -186.66 50.38
N LYS A 773 58.14 -186.03 50.70
CA LYS A 773 59.37 -186.74 51.11
C LYS A 773 59.21 -187.45 52.45
N THR A 774 58.62 -186.80 53.46
CA THR A 774 58.41 -187.43 54.77
C THR A 774 57.38 -188.56 54.72
N GLU A 775 56.34 -188.42 53.91
CA GLU A 775 55.32 -189.45 53.67
C GLU A 775 55.94 -190.66 52.96
N LEU A 776 56.74 -190.46 51.91
CA LEU A 776 57.45 -191.54 51.21
C LEU A 776 58.39 -192.31 52.16
N ALA A 777 59.20 -191.60 52.96
CA ALA A 777 60.09 -192.23 53.93
C ALA A 777 59.33 -193.02 55.02
N SER A 778 58.17 -192.51 55.46
CA SER A 778 57.30 -193.23 56.40
C SER A 778 56.70 -194.49 55.78
N ALA A 779 56.26 -194.43 54.52
CA ALA A 779 55.70 -195.56 53.80
C ALA A 779 56.74 -196.65 53.50
N GLU A 780 58.00 -196.28 53.24
CA GLU A 780 59.12 -197.23 53.12
C GLU A 780 59.43 -197.93 54.45
N GLU A 781 59.45 -197.19 55.56
CA GLU A 781 59.57 -197.78 56.91
C GLU A 781 58.41 -198.72 57.23
N GLU A 782 57.17 -198.34 56.91
CA GLU A 782 55.99 -199.17 57.16
C GLU A 782 55.96 -200.43 56.27
N ASN A 783 56.36 -200.34 55.00
CA ASN A 783 56.58 -201.52 54.15
C ASN A 783 57.64 -202.44 54.75
N GLY A 784 58.76 -201.89 55.22
CA GLY A 784 59.80 -202.64 55.93
C GLY A 784 59.31 -203.31 57.22
N ARG A 785 58.42 -202.64 57.98
CA ARG A 785 57.76 -203.21 59.17
C ARG A 785 56.76 -204.30 58.80
N LEU A 786 55.95 -204.10 57.76
CA LEU A 786 54.95 -205.05 57.27
C LEU A 786 55.59 -206.32 56.70
N HIS A 787 56.63 -206.19 55.88
CA HIS A 787 57.32 -207.35 55.31
C HIS A 787 58.01 -208.20 56.41
N ARG A 788 58.63 -207.55 57.40
CA ARG A 788 59.17 -208.24 58.60
C ARG A 788 58.08 -208.79 59.53
N LYS A 789 56.83 -208.29 59.49
CA LYS A 789 55.68 -208.89 60.19
C LYS A 789 55.15 -210.10 59.43
N TYR A 790 55.06 -210.02 58.10
CA TYR A 790 54.62 -211.08 57.21
C TYR A 790 55.48 -212.34 57.33
N GLU A 791 56.81 -212.23 57.22
CA GLU A 791 57.69 -213.40 57.36
C GLU A 791 57.66 -214.01 58.78
N ARG A 792 57.47 -213.21 59.83
CA ARG A 792 57.27 -213.74 61.21
C ARG A 792 55.91 -214.43 61.39
N ALA A 793 54.85 -213.90 60.80
CA ALA A 793 53.53 -214.54 60.84
C ALA A 793 53.55 -215.86 60.05
N LYS A 794 54.20 -215.87 58.87
CA LYS A 794 54.39 -217.04 58.01
C LYS A 794 55.17 -218.17 58.71
N ALA A 795 56.20 -217.85 59.49
CA ALA A 795 56.87 -218.81 60.37
C ALA A 795 55.94 -219.30 61.50
N GLY A 796 55.29 -218.39 62.23
CA GLY A 796 54.40 -218.74 63.35
C GLY A 796 53.21 -219.64 62.95
N TYR A 797 52.64 -219.44 61.76
CA TYR A 797 51.58 -220.30 61.23
C TYR A 797 52.06 -221.73 60.91
N GLN A 798 53.34 -221.91 60.56
CA GLN A 798 53.91 -223.25 60.32
C GLN A 798 54.13 -224.03 61.62
N GLU A 799 54.43 -223.35 62.74
CA GLU A 799 54.51 -223.97 64.07
C GLU A 799 53.12 -224.22 64.68
N GLN A 800 52.19 -223.26 64.58
CA GLN A 800 50.83 -223.43 65.10
C GLN A 800 50.06 -224.57 64.41
N ALA A 801 50.28 -224.81 63.11
CA ALA A 801 49.68 -225.93 62.39
C ALA A 801 50.05 -227.29 63.02
N GLN A 802 51.28 -227.45 63.51
CA GLN A 802 51.77 -228.69 64.12
C GLN A 802 51.25 -228.91 65.55
N LEU A 803 50.90 -227.83 66.26
CA LEU A 803 50.32 -227.90 67.61
C LEU A 803 48.79 -228.10 67.59
N ALA A 804 48.08 -227.44 66.67
CA ALA A 804 46.63 -227.55 66.56
C ALA A 804 46.14 -228.99 66.28
N GLU A 805 46.94 -229.78 65.54
CA GLU A 805 46.64 -231.19 65.26
C GLU A 805 46.73 -232.10 66.50
N VAL A 806 47.39 -231.64 67.57
CA VAL A 806 47.43 -232.31 68.88
C VAL A 806 46.25 -231.86 69.77
N GLU A 807 45.94 -230.56 69.78
CA GLU A 807 44.89 -230.01 70.66
C GLU A 807 43.46 -230.34 70.23
N ASN A 808 43.19 -230.45 68.92
CA ASN A 808 41.85 -230.80 68.42
C ASN A 808 41.39 -232.21 68.87
N LYS A 809 42.36 -233.13 69.05
CA LYS A 809 42.15 -234.46 69.64
C LYS A 809 41.78 -234.43 71.13
N ARG A 810 41.92 -233.27 71.80
CA ARG A 810 41.63 -233.04 73.22
C ARG A 810 40.36 -232.20 73.44
N ALA A 811 40.12 -231.20 72.59
CA ALA A 811 38.93 -230.32 72.66
C ALA A 811 37.61 -231.10 72.56
N THR A 812 37.54 -232.04 71.60
CA THR A 812 36.40 -232.95 71.36
C THR A 812 36.03 -233.86 72.54
N HIS A 813 36.84 -233.90 73.61
CA HIS A 813 36.51 -234.59 74.85
C HIS A 813 35.78 -233.69 75.88
N LEU A 814 36.00 -232.38 75.85
CA LEU A 814 35.58 -231.44 76.91
C LEU A 814 34.22 -230.77 76.68
N GLU A 815 33.88 -230.38 75.45
CA GLU A 815 32.63 -229.65 75.15
C GLU A 815 31.37 -230.43 75.53
N ARG A 816 31.45 -231.77 75.45
CA ARG A 816 30.41 -232.71 75.86
C ARG A 816 30.06 -232.63 77.37
N ARG A 817 30.87 -231.91 78.16
CA ARG A 817 30.72 -231.73 79.61
C ARG A 817 30.17 -230.34 80.00
N LEU A 818 30.28 -229.33 79.13
CA LEU A 818 29.94 -227.93 79.47
C LEU A 818 28.43 -227.64 79.32
N LYS A 819 27.75 -228.33 78.39
CA LYS A 819 26.28 -228.26 78.22
C LYS A 819 25.46 -228.65 79.47
N GLY A 820 26.08 -229.23 80.50
CA GLY A 820 25.40 -229.62 81.75
C GLY A 820 25.41 -228.57 82.87
N LEU A 821 26.11 -227.44 82.73
CA LEU A 821 26.26 -226.45 83.82
C LEU A 821 25.51 -225.13 83.60
N SER A 822 25.18 -224.77 82.35
CA SER A 822 24.62 -223.44 82.04
C SER A 822 23.17 -223.24 82.51
N THR A 823 22.48 -224.31 82.92
CA THR A 823 21.08 -224.26 83.41
C THR A 823 20.96 -223.88 84.88
N GLN A 824 22.06 -223.53 85.55
CA GLN A 824 22.12 -223.35 87.01
C GLN A 824 22.35 -221.89 87.46
N VAL A 825 22.55 -220.95 86.52
CA VAL A 825 22.82 -219.53 86.83
C VAL A 825 21.55 -218.68 86.81
N THR A 826 20.53 -219.09 86.05
CA THR A 826 19.25 -218.39 85.85
C THR A 826 18.36 -218.24 87.09
N GLU A 827 18.84 -218.65 88.26
CA GLU A 827 18.09 -218.67 89.53
C GLU A 827 18.61 -217.65 90.55
N GLN A 828 19.79 -217.02 90.34
CA GLN A 828 20.40 -216.13 91.34
C GLN A 828 20.10 -214.63 91.15
N ASP A 829 19.86 -214.16 89.91
CA ASP A 829 19.72 -212.72 89.64
C ASP A 829 18.45 -212.09 90.26
N LEU A 830 17.44 -212.89 90.60
CA LEU A 830 16.15 -212.43 91.12
C LEU A 830 16.19 -211.93 92.58
N GLU A 831 17.24 -212.23 93.34
CA GLU A 831 17.30 -211.85 94.77
C GLU A 831 17.76 -210.39 94.99
N ILE A 832 18.43 -209.77 94.01
CA ILE A 832 19.12 -208.48 94.18
C ILE A 832 18.19 -207.27 94.09
N GLU A 833 17.16 -207.33 93.23
CA GLU A 833 16.25 -206.18 93.00
C GLU A 833 15.46 -205.76 94.26
N SER A 834 15.24 -206.69 95.20
CA SER A 834 14.44 -206.47 96.43
C SER A 834 15.05 -205.44 97.40
N ILE A 835 16.33 -205.10 97.27
CA ILE A 835 17.07 -204.37 98.33
C ILE A 835 17.02 -202.85 98.15
N LEU A 836 17.04 -202.35 96.91
CA LEU A 836 17.21 -200.91 96.65
C LEU A 836 15.94 -200.06 96.90
N GLN A 837 14.77 -200.69 96.95
CA GLN A 837 13.48 -199.98 97.13
C GLN A 837 13.33 -199.35 98.53
N ALA A 838 14.18 -199.69 99.49
CA ALA A 838 14.15 -199.18 100.86
C ALA A 838 14.84 -197.81 101.08
N ILE A 839 15.71 -197.36 100.17
CA ILE A 839 16.61 -196.21 100.43
C ILE A 839 15.99 -194.84 100.12
N ASN A 840 15.10 -194.75 99.11
CA ASN A 840 14.59 -193.46 98.63
C ASN A 840 13.66 -192.72 99.61
N GLN A 841 13.19 -193.34 100.70
CA GLN A 841 12.20 -192.76 101.62
C GLN A 841 12.75 -191.67 102.59
N GLN A 842 14.04 -191.30 102.51
CA GLN A 842 14.67 -190.38 103.47
C GLN A 842 14.92 -188.94 102.97
N VAL A 843 14.61 -188.60 101.71
CA VAL A 843 15.07 -187.33 101.10
C VAL A 843 14.01 -186.21 101.04
N ASP A 844 12.72 -186.53 101.22
CA ASP A 844 11.57 -185.62 100.97
C ASP A 844 11.45 -184.35 101.86
N CYS A 845 12.39 -184.04 102.76
CA CYS A 845 12.13 -183.18 103.92
C CYS A 845 12.64 -181.71 103.91
N LEU A 846 13.21 -181.14 102.82
CA LEU A 846 14.14 -179.97 102.96
C LEU A 846 14.05 -178.65 102.07
N VAL A 847 13.14 -178.36 101.09
CA VAL A 847 13.34 -177.20 100.09
C VAL A 847 12.07 -176.44 99.46
N VAL A 848 11.84 -175.06 99.51
CA VAL A 848 10.57 -174.28 98.98
C VAL A 848 10.56 -172.63 98.65
N ALA A 849 10.35 -171.91 97.40
CA ALA A 849 9.91 -170.38 96.97
C ALA A 849 9.98 -169.53 95.47
N CYS A 850 9.21 -168.35 95.10
CA CYS A 850 9.30 -166.97 94.19
C CYS A 850 8.99 -166.45 92.60
N ALA A 851 8.59 -165.11 92.14
CA ALA A 851 8.43 -164.38 90.67
C ALA A 851 7.95 -162.77 90.30
N GLY A 852 7.94 -162.08 89.01
CA GLY A 852 7.28 -160.67 88.47
C GLY A 852 7.60 -159.74 87.06
N GLN A 853 6.83 -158.68 86.43
CA GLN A 853 7.05 -157.77 85.07
C GLN A 853 6.16 -156.42 84.45
N ASP A 854 6.58 -155.54 83.38
CA ASP A 854 6.11 -154.56 82.13
C ASP A 854 5.18 -153.13 81.95
N GLU A 855 4.86 -152.13 80.93
CA GLU A 855 5.16 -151.34 79.52
C GLU A 855 4.27 -150.00 78.92
N ILE A 856 4.52 -149.20 77.73
CA ILE A 856 3.78 -148.26 76.59
C ILE A 856 3.50 -146.59 76.47
N HIS A 857 3.12 -145.59 75.47
CA HIS A 857 2.77 -145.15 73.94
C HIS A 857 2.84 -143.55 73.28
N LYS A 858 2.02 -142.88 72.29
CA LYS A 858 2.29 -141.65 71.23
C LYS A 858 1.16 -140.65 70.43
N VAL A 859 1.38 -139.42 69.65
CA VAL A 859 0.69 -138.65 68.36
C VAL A 859 0.30 -137.00 68.10
N VAL A 860 0.12 -136.30 66.84
CA VAL A 860 -0.65 -134.96 66.23
C VAL A 860 -0.02 -133.80 65.16
N SER A 861 -0.43 -132.65 64.36
CA SER A 861 -1.44 -131.42 64.00
C SER A 861 -1.46 -130.53 62.55
N SER A 862 -2.07 -129.25 62.23
CA SER A 862 -2.32 -128.43 60.84
C SER A 862 -2.64 -126.77 60.58
N PRO A 863 -2.93 -126.05 59.35
CA PRO A 863 -2.87 -124.49 58.87
C PRO A 863 -4.01 -123.52 58.06
N THR A 864 -3.79 -122.28 57.34
CA THR A 864 -4.81 -121.14 56.75
C THR A 864 -4.58 -120.03 55.48
N ARG A 865 -5.25 -118.78 55.23
CA ARG A 865 -5.42 -117.81 53.92
C ARG A 865 -5.62 -116.13 53.84
N ASP A 866 -6.03 -115.35 52.71
CA ASP A 866 -5.87 -113.81 52.24
C ASP A 866 -6.91 -112.85 51.31
N THR A 867 -6.76 -111.46 50.95
CA THR A 867 -7.23 -110.53 49.70
C THR A 867 -7.52 -108.85 49.62
N LYS A 868 -7.32 -108.04 48.44
CA LYS A 868 -8.05 -106.81 47.67
C LYS A 868 -7.97 -105.12 47.69
N HIS A 869 -8.03 -104.29 46.53
CA HIS A 869 -8.56 -102.82 46.10
C HIS A 869 -7.67 -101.55 45.48
N ARG A 870 -7.91 -100.21 44.98
CA ARG A 870 -8.88 -98.95 44.80
C ARG A 870 -8.43 -97.64 43.82
N PRO A 871 -9.18 -96.50 43.34
CA PRO A 871 -8.69 -95.38 42.35
C PRO A 871 -8.94 -93.77 42.40
N GLN A 872 -9.54 -93.05 43.37
CA GLN A 872 -10.12 -91.65 43.18
C GLN A 872 -9.20 -90.37 43.06
N HIS A 873 -7.90 -90.43 43.36
CA HIS A 873 -7.07 -89.23 43.68
C HIS A 873 -6.84 -88.24 42.50
N TRP A 874 -6.68 -88.77 41.29
CA TRP A 874 -6.28 -88.04 40.08
C TRP A 874 -7.28 -86.95 39.64
N LEU A 875 -8.58 -87.18 39.85
CA LEU A 875 -9.65 -86.25 39.48
C LEU A 875 -9.64 -84.96 40.33
N ALA A 876 -9.18 -85.03 41.57
CA ALA A 876 -9.07 -83.86 42.44
C ALA A 876 -7.98 -82.89 41.96
N GLU A 877 -6.85 -83.43 41.48
CA GLU A 877 -5.70 -82.63 41.05
C GLU A 877 -5.97 -81.85 39.74
N ILE A 878 -6.64 -82.49 38.78
CA ILE A 878 -7.07 -81.84 37.53
C ILE A 878 -8.11 -80.75 37.82
N LYS A 879 -9.07 -81.02 38.73
CA LYS A 879 -10.06 -80.03 39.16
C LYS A 879 -9.39 -78.77 39.73
N SER A 880 -8.39 -78.92 40.61
CA SER A 880 -7.66 -77.79 41.20
C SER A 880 -6.92 -76.95 40.15
N LYS A 881 -6.28 -77.59 39.15
CA LYS A 881 -5.58 -76.90 38.06
C LYS A 881 -6.53 -76.13 37.13
N LEU A 882 -7.72 -76.68 36.88
CA LEU A 882 -8.78 -75.98 36.12
C LEU A 882 -9.37 -74.79 36.90
N GLN A 883 -9.56 -74.91 38.22
CA GLN A 883 -10.02 -73.78 39.05
C GLN A 883 -9.04 -72.60 39.02
N TRP A 884 -7.72 -72.86 39.07
CA TRP A 884 -6.71 -71.79 38.95
C TRP A 884 -6.75 -71.09 37.59
N LEU A 885 -6.88 -71.82 36.48
CA LEU A 885 -7.05 -71.23 35.15
C LEU A 885 -8.36 -70.45 35.02
N GLN A 886 -9.44 -70.92 35.63
CA GLN A 886 -10.74 -70.22 35.66
C GLN A 886 -10.64 -68.89 36.44
N GLU A 887 -9.94 -68.88 37.58
CA GLU A 887 -9.65 -67.65 38.32
C GLU A 887 -8.77 -66.70 37.52
N GLU A 888 -7.71 -67.18 36.87
CA GLU A 888 -6.77 -66.34 36.14
C GLU A 888 -7.40 -65.72 34.89
N MET A 889 -8.23 -66.47 34.17
CA MET A 889 -9.10 -65.92 33.12
C MET A 889 -10.13 -64.93 33.68
N SER A 890 -10.66 -65.17 34.88
CA SER A 890 -11.55 -64.22 35.55
C SER A 890 -10.85 -62.92 35.97
N ARG A 891 -9.58 -62.99 36.42
CA ARG A 891 -8.72 -61.83 36.69
C ARG A 891 -8.45 -61.04 35.41
N LYS A 892 -8.10 -61.71 34.31
CA LYS A 892 -7.88 -61.06 33.00
C LYS A 892 -9.15 -60.41 32.45
N LEU A 893 -10.30 -61.07 32.55
CA LEU A 893 -11.60 -60.49 32.19
C LEU A 893 -11.99 -59.33 33.12
N ALA A 894 -11.68 -59.38 34.41
CA ALA A 894 -11.91 -58.27 35.34
C ALA A 894 -10.98 -57.07 35.03
N HIS A 895 -9.72 -57.32 34.67
CA HIS A 895 -8.79 -56.28 34.23
C HIS A 895 -9.24 -55.64 32.91
N GLN A 896 -9.63 -56.44 31.89
CA GLN A 896 -10.23 -55.91 30.66
C GLN A 896 -11.53 -55.12 30.91
N ARG A 897 -12.37 -55.54 31.86
CA ARG A 897 -13.57 -54.78 32.26
C ARG A 897 -13.23 -53.47 32.97
N LYS A 898 -12.14 -53.38 33.73
CA LYS A 898 -11.62 -52.11 34.25
C LYS A 898 -11.11 -51.23 33.11
N LEU A 899 -10.24 -51.76 32.26
CA LEU A 899 -9.69 -51.03 31.11
C LEU A 899 -10.79 -50.48 30.18
N LYS A 900 -11.86 -51.25 29.94
CA LYS A 900 -13.05 -50.77 29.22
C LYS A 900 -13.75 -49.63 29.97
N LYS A 901 -13.99 -49.73 31.28
CA LYS A 901 -14.58 -48.64 32.08
C LYS A 901 -13.72 -47.38 32.12
N ASP A 902 -12.40 -47.52 32.09
CA ASP A 902 -11.46 -46.40 32.11
C ASP A 902 -11.34 -45.74 30.71
N LEU A 903 -11.49 -46.52 29.63
CA LEU A 903 -11.69 -46.00 28.27
C LEU A 903 -13.09 -45.36 28.08
N GLU A 904 -14.14 -45.92 28.69
CA GLU A 904 -15.49 -45.35 28.71
C GLU A 904 -15.51 -44.02 29.48
N ARG A 905 -14.76 -43.91 30.59
CA ARG A 905 -14.51 -42.64 31.30
C ARG A 905 -13.79 -41.64 30.42
N SER A 906 -12.60 -41.99 29.90
CA SER A 906 -11.82 -41.09 29.04
C SER A 906 -12.58 -40.67 27.77
N ARG A 907 -13.51 -41.50 27.29
CA ARG A 907 -14.43 -41.15 26.21
C ARG A 907 -15.51 -40.17 26.70
N ASN A 908 -16.15 -40.41 27.84
CA ASN A 908 -17.14 -39.49 28.40
C ASN A 908 -16.51 -38.12 28.71
N ASP A 909 -15.28 -38.09 29.24
CA ASP A 909 -14.51 -36.87 29.50
C ASP A 909 -14.25 -36.11 28.18
N ALA A 910 -13.93 -36.82 27.09
CA ALA A 910 -13.77 -36.24 25.75
C ALA A 910 -15.09 -35.79 25.13
N ASP A 911 -16.18 -36.56 25.30
CA ASP A 911 -17.53 -36.21 24.85
C ASP A 911 -18.07 -34.98 25.63
N ASP A 912 -17.69 -34.81 26.90
CA ASP A 912 -18.09 -33.66 27.71
C ASP A 912 -17.23 -32.40 27.42
N VAL A 913 -15.94 -32.55 27.11
CA VAL A 913 -15.13 -31.47 26.50
C VAL A 913 -15.68 -31.08 25.13
N ALA A 914 -16.13 -32.05 24.32
CA ALA A 914 -16.81 -31.77 23.05
C ALA A 914 -18.14 -31.03 23.27
N ARG A 915 -18.97 -31.45 24.23
CA ARG A 915 -20.20 -30.73 24.63
C ARG A 915 -19.92 -29.30 25.12
N TYR A 916 -18.84 -29.09 25.87
CA TYR A 916 -18.42 -27.75 26.31
C TYR A 916 -17.99 -26.89 25.12
N GLY A 917 -17.18 -27.45 24.21
CA GLY A 917 -16.81 -26.81 22.94
C GLY A 917 -18.02 -26.50 22.06
N GLU A 918 -19.00 -27.39 21.97
CA GLU A 918 -20.28 -27.15 21.31
C GLU A 918 -21.09 -26.03 21.99
N LEU A 919 -21.15 -25.98 23.32
CA LEU A 919 -21.85 -24.90 24.04
C LEU A 919 -21.16 -23.55 23.81
N GLN A 920 -19.83 -23.50 23.85
CA GLN A 920 -19.06 -22.31 23.53
C GLN A 920 -19.25 -21.90 22.06
N ASN A 921 -19.25 -22.86 21.12
CA ASN A 921 -19.54 -22.60 19.72
C ASN A 921 -20.98 -22.13 19.49
N ARG A 922 -21.98 -22.66 20.20
CA ARG A 922 -23.38 -22.19 20.15
C ARG A 922 -23.52 -20.78 20.72
N LEU A 923 -22.77 -20.44 21.78
CA LEU A 923 -22.73 -19.07 22.32
C LEU A 923 -22.09 -18.10 21.33
N LEU A 924 -20.94 -18.45 20.74
CA LEU A 924 -20.28 -17.67 19.69
C LEU A 924 -21.16 -17.54 18.44
N GLN A 925 -21.82 -18.62 18.01
CA GLN A 925 -22.82 -18.59 16.94
C GLN A 925 -23.99 -17.68 17.30
N SER A 926 -24.50 -17.69 18.54
CA SER A 926 -25.57 -16.78 18.96
C SER A 926 -25.13 -15.31 18.95
N GLU A 927 -23.85 -15.03 19.22
CA GLU A 927 -23.29 -13.67 19.16
C GLU A 927 -23.03 -13.24 17.72
N ILE A 928 -22.58 -14.15 16.84
CA ILE A 928 -22.48 -13.95 15.40
C ILE A 928 -23.87 -13.76 14.78
N SER A 929 -24.90 -14.49 15.24
CA SER A 929 -26.30 -14.27 14.88
C SER A 929 -26.74 -12.89 15.32
N LYS A 930 -26.59 -12.51 16.59
CA LYS A 930 -26.90 -11.15 17.08
C LYS A 930 -26.19 -10.05 16.26
N GLN A 931 -24.91 -10.24 15.90
CA GLN A 931 -24.19 -9.29 15.05
C GLN A 931 -24.70 -9.29 13.59
N SER A 932 -25.11 -10.46 13.07
CA SER A 932 -25.73 -10.58 11.74
C SER A 932 -27.14 -9.98 11.71
N ASP A 933 -27.90 -10.11 12.78
CA ASP A 933 -29.23 -9.53 12.99
C ASP A 933 -29.11 -8.01 13.13
N LEU A 934 -28.15 -7.51 13.91
CA LEU A 934 -27.88 -6.07 14.04
C LEU A 934 -27.33 -5.47 12.73
N LEU A 935 -26.57 -6.24 11.93
CA LEU A 935 -26.20 -5.88 10.56
C LEU A 935 -27.40 -5.98 9.58
N HIS A 936 -28.34 -6.89 9.79
CA HIS A 936 -29.56 -7.00 8.98
C HIS A 936 -30.51 -5.85 9.28
N GLU A 937 -30.73 -5.53 10.56
CA GLU A 937 -31.38 -4.32 11.03
C GLU A 937 -30.72 -3.12 10.37
N LEU A 938 -29.41 -2.87 10.58
CA LEU A 938 -28.65 -1.78 9.94
C LEU A 938 -28.73 -1.77 8.41
N LYS A 939 -28.89 -2.91 7.74
CA LYS A 939 -29.06 -2.99 6.28
C LYS A 939 -30.48 -2.61 5.84
N GLN A 940 -31.51 -3.19 6.45
CA GLN A 940 -32.91 -2.85 6.21
C GLN A 940 -33.10 -1.36 6.48
N ASN A 941 -32.67 -0.93 7.66
CA ASN A 941 -32.50 0.46 8.06
C ASN A 941 -31.89 1.37 6.98
N ASN A 942 -30.84 0.95 6.26
CA ASN A 942 -30.18 1.75 5.22
C ASN A 942 -30.87 1.65 3.85
N GLN A 943 -31.52 0.52 3.53
CA GLN A 943 -32.42 0.42 2.38
C GLN A 943 -33.60 1.38 2.59
N ASP A 944 -34.24 1.28 3.74
CA ASP A 944 -35.22 2.25 4.18
C ASP A 944 -34.62 3.66 4.12
N LEU A 945 -33.34 3.89 4.51
CA LEU A 945 -32.65 5.20 4.40
C LEU A 945 -32.43 5.71 2.95
N MET A 946 -32.85 4.92 1.95
CA MET A 946 -32.94 5.29 0.54
C MET A 946 -34.39 5.45 0.02
N GLU A 947 -35.43 5.06 0.76
CA GLU A 947 -36.82 5.08 0.28
C GLU A 947 -37.53 6.42 0.56
N SER A 948 -37.43 6.97 1.78
CA SER A 948 -37.82 8.37 2.02
C SER A 948 -36.86 9.34 1.31
N LYS A 949 -35.67 8.88 0.90
CA LYS A 949 -34.79 9.61 -0.02
C LYS A 949 -35.53 9.95 -1.30
N MET A 950 -35.99 8.93 -2.01
CA MET A 950 -36.86 9.07 -3.17
C MET A 950 -38.10 9.93 -2.84
N GLN A 951 -38.75 9.73 -1.69
CA GLN A 951 -39.96 10.51 -1.34
C GLN A 951 -39.72 12.00 -1.14
N LYS A 952 -38.66 12.44 -0.42
CA LYS A 952 -38.39 13.89 -0.27
C LYS A 952 -37.54 14.47 -1.39
N ASP A 953 -36.84 13.66 -2.18
CA ASP A 953 -36.35 14.08 -3.51
C ASP A 953 -37.57 14.44 -4.39
N VAL A 954 -38.60 13.58 -4.45
CA VAL A 954 -39.88 13.87 -5.16
C VAL A 954 -40.62 15.07 -4.57
N ALA A 955 -40.63 15.25 -3.24
CA ALA A 955 -41.21 16.44 -2.61
C ALA A 955 -40.45 17.72 -2.98
N VAL A 956 -39.10 17.67 -3.06
CA VAL A 956 -38.27 18.78 -3.54
C VAL A 956 -38.56 19.04 -5.02
N MET A 957 -38.63 18.03 -5.88
CA MET A 957 -39.02 18.21 -7.29
C MET A 957 -40.43 18.83 -7.44
N SER A 958 -41.36 18.53 -6.53
CA SER A 958 -42.68 19.18 -6.51
C SER A 958 -42.64 20.63 -6.03
N LEU A 959 -41.70 21.00 -5.18
CA LEU A 959 -41.49 22.38 -4.72
C LEU A 959 -40.69 23.18 -5.75
N GLU A 960 -39.68 22.60 -6.37
CA GLU A 960 -38.96 23.15 -7.53
C GLU A 960 -39.94 23.45 -8.66
N LYS A 961 -40.81 22.50 -9.02
CA LYS A 961 -41.89 22.72 -10.00
C LYS A 961 -42.90 23.82 -9.60
N GLN A 962 -43.09 24.10 -8.31
CA GLN A 962 -43.89 25.23 -7.84
C GLN A 962 -43.10 26.55 -7.91
N VAL A 963 -41.80 26.52 -7.65
CA VAL A 963 -40.90 27.66 -7.89
C VAL A 963 -40.84 27.98 -9.38
N ASP A 964 -40.65 26.99 -10.27
CA ASP A 964 -40.70 27.16 -11.73
C ASP A 964 -42.00 27.82 -12.19
N GLN A 965 -43.14 27.44 -11.59
CA GLN A 965 -44.44 28.04 -11.89
C GLN A 965 -44.54 29.49 -11.40
N LEU A 966 -43.99 29.80 -10.22
CA LEU A 966 -43.94 31.16 -9.68
C LEU A 966 -42.94 32.04 -10.44
N GLU A 967 -41.78 31.52 -10.81
CA GLU A 967 -40.79 32.19 -11.65
C GLU A 967 -41.35 32.41 -13.06
N HIS A 968 -42.03 31.43 -13.67
CA HIS A 968 -42.72 31.65 -14.94
C HIS A 968 -43.86 32.68 -14.82
N HIS A 969 -44.57 32.74 -13.68
CA HIS A 969 -45.57 33.78 -13.42
C HIS A 969 -44.93 35.17 -13.23
N ILE A 970 -43.79 35.25 -12.54
CA ILE A 970 -43.01 36.49 -12.38
C ILE A 970 -42.44 36.93 -13.72
N GLU A 971 -41.85 36.03 -14.50
CA GLU A 971 -41.35 36.31 -15.84
C GLU A 971 -42.46 36.69 -16.81
N THR A 972 -43.63 36.04 -16.81
CA THR A 972 -44.75 36.45 -17.68
C THR A 972 -45.30 37.81 -17.27
N ASN A 973 -45.36 38.13 -15.97
CA ASN A 973 -45.63 39.48 -15.49
C ASN A 973 -44.56 40.47 -15.94
N VAL A 974 -43.26 40.15 -15.81
CA VAL A 974 -42.14 41.02 -16.23
C VAL A 974 -42.10 41.16 -17.76
N ARG A 975 -42.43 40.13 -18.53
CA ARG A 975 -42.59 40.17 -20.00
C ARG A 975 -43.83 40.96 -20.41
N SER A 976 -44.91 40.94 -19.61
CA SER A 976 -46.09 41.80 -19.81
C SER A 976 -45.78 43.26 -19.50
N LEU A 977 -45.09 43.54 -18.39
CA LEU A 977 -44.62 44.87 -18.00
C LEU A 977 -43.62 45.43 -19.01
N ARG A 978 -42.65 44.62 -19.47
CA ARG A 978 -41.72 44.99 -20.55
C ARG A 978 -42.49 45.31 -21.84
N ARG A 979 -43.44 44.48 -22.28
CA ARG A 979 -44.29 44.80 -23.44
C ARG A 979 -45.11 46.08 -23.25
N SER A 980 -45.51 46.43 -22.03
CA SER A 980 -46.19 47.71 -21.75
C SER A 980 -45.24 48.92 -21.70
N LEU A 981 -43.94 48.70 -21.52
CA LEU A 981 -42.87 49.72 -21.58
C LEU A 981 -42.31 49.87 -23.01
N GLU A 982 -42.19 48.77 -23.75
CA GLU A 982 -41.79 48.69 -25.17
C GLU A 982 -42.84 49.31 -26.11
N LEU A 983 -44.02 49.68 -25.59
CA LEU A 983 -45.08 50.40 -26.28
C LEU A 983 -45.12 51.91 -25.96
N ILE A 984 -44.04 52.49 -25.41
CA ILE A 984 -43.92 53.94 -25.14
C ILE A 984 -42.72 54.54 -25.90
N PRO A 985 -42.92 55.12 -27.10
CA PRO A 985 -41.89 55.86 -27.83
C PRO A 985 -41.98 57.38 -27.64
N GLU A 986 -40.83 58.05 -27.59
CA GLU A 986 -40.67 59.52 -27.71
C GLU A 986 -39.76 59.84 -28.93
N PRO A 987 -39.72 61.08 -29.47
CA PRO A 987 -40.56 61.29 -30.67
C PRO A 987 -39.84 61.80 -31.92
N ALA A 988 -40.14 61.17 -33.05
CA ALA A 988 -40.15 61.80 -34.38
C ALA A 988 -41.32 61.21 -35.19
N THR A 989 -42.10 62.05 -35.88
CA THR A 989 -43.45 61.73 -36.39
C THR A 989 -43.48 61.48 -37.92
N PRO A 990 -44.59 61.00 -38.50
CA PRO A 990 -45.36 59.78 -38.20
C PRO A 990 -45.55 58.91 -39.47
N PRO A 991 -45.91 57.61 -39.40
CA PRO A 991 -47.33 57.28 -39.64
C PRO A 991 -47.88 55.99 -38.96
N ARG A 992 -49.21 55.95 -38.80
CA ARG A 992 -50.18 54.86 -39.08
C ARG A 992 -49.70 53.39 -39.18
N ASP A 993 -50.46 52.38 -38.72
CA ASP A 993 -51.93 52.30 -38.64
C ASP A 993 -52.49 51.40 -37.51
N SER A 994 -53.59 51.87 -36.90
CA SER A 994 -54.79 51.03 -36.63
C SER A 994 -56.03 51.94 -36.54
N PRO A 995 -56.47 52.52 -37.67
CA PRO A 995 -57.26 53.75 -37.70
C PRO A 995 -58.78 53.48 -37.60
N ALA A 996 -59.20 52.40 -36.93
CA ALA A 996 -60.59 51.96 -36.92
C ALA A 996 -61.36 52.38 -35.66
N GLN A 997 -60.80 52.14 -34.47
CA GLN A 997 -61.49 52.44 -33.21
C GLN A 997 -61.32 53.90 -32.77
N ASP A 998 -60.11 54.44 -32.88
CA ASP A 998 -59.84 55.81 -32.43
C ASP A 998 -60.32 56.86 -33.42
N TYR A 999 -60.47 56.55 -34.72
CA TYR A 999 -61.22 57.42 -35.63
C TYR A 999 -62.68 57.58 -35.23
N LYS A 1000 -63.30 56.56 -34.61
CA LYS A 1000 -64.68 56.69 -34.12
C LYS A 1000 -64.72 57.59 -32.89
N LYS A 1001 -63.87 57.35 -31.88
CA LYS A 1001 -63.77 58.20 -30.69
C LYS A 1001 -63.35 59.64 -31.02
N LEU A 1002 -62.39 59.84 -31.93
CA LEU A 1002 -61.98 61.17 -32.40
C LEU A 1002 -63.06 61.83 -33.25
N LYS A 1003 -63.82 61.09 -34.09
CA LYS A 1003 -64.96 61.69 -34.80
C LYS A 1003 -66.09 62.05 -33.85
N ASP A 1004 -66.40 61.22 -32.86
CA ASP A 1004 -67.41 61.51 -31.84
C ASP A 1004 -66.98 62.73 -30.99
N LEU A 1005 -65.71 62.80 -30.55
CA LEU A 1005 -65.16 63.95 -29.83
C LEU A 1005 -64.95 65.20 -30.69
N GLN A 1006 -64.66 65.07 -31.98
CA GLN A 1006 -64.58 66.18 -32.93
C GLN A 1006 -66.00 66.69 -33.25
N GLU A 1007 -67.00 65.82 -33.41
CA GLU A 1007 -68.40 66.22 -33.51
C GLU A 1007 -68.90 66.86 -32.21
N GLU A 1008 -68.51 66.40 -31.02
CA GLU A 1008 -68.80 67.12 -29.78
C GLU A 1008 -68.07 68.46 -29.69
N ARG A 1009 -66.78 68.51 -30.05
CA ARG A 1009 -65.99 69.75 -30.13
C ARG A 1009 -66.64 70.75 -31.08
N ASP A 1010 -67.08 70.30 -32.25
CA ASP A 1010 -67.70 71.15 -33.27
C ASP A 1010 -69.12 71.53 -32.86
N ARG A 1011 -69.92 70.64 -32.22
CA ARG A 1011 -71.21 71.02 -31.58
C ARG A 1011 -71.02 71.97 -30.39
N ILE A 1012 -69.87 71.97 -29.73
CA ILE A 1012 -69.50 72.95 -28.68
C ILE A 1012 -69.03 74.25 -29.33
N ASN A 1013 -68.21 74.18 -30.38
CA ASN A 1013 -67.69 75.33 -31.13
C ASN A 1013 -68.81 76.06 -31.89
N ASP A 1014 -69.80 75.35 -32.40
CA ASP A 1014 -71.02 75.89 -33.01
C ASP A 1014 -71.95 76.56 -31.99
N ARG A 1015 -72.01 76.02 -30.77
CA ARG A 1015 -72.71 76.67 -29.66
C ARG A 1015 -71.92 77.89 -29.20
N TYR A 1016 -70.60 77.81 -29.14
CA TYR A 1016 -69.71 78.92 -28.81
C TYR A 1016 -69.71 80.00 -29.90
N ASN A 1017 -69.83 79.66 -31.19
CA ASN A 1017 -69.94 80.59 -32.30
C ASN A 1017 -71.34 81.20 -32.40
N ARG A 1018 -72.40 80.49 -31.99
CA ARG A 1018 -73.74 81.07 -31.80
C ARG A 1018 -73.81 81.98 -30.56
N TYR A 1019 -73.13 81.63 -29.47
CA TYR A 1019 -72.96 82.51 -28.32
C TYR A 1019 -72.08 83.73 -28.64
N LYS A 1020 -70.97 83.55 -29.36
CA LYS A 1020 -70.12 84.63 -29.85
C LYS A 1020 -70.88 85.51 -30.82
N GLY A 1021 -71.65 84.94 -31.75
CA GLY A 1021 -72.48 85.67 -32.70
C GLY A 1021 -73.59 86.49 -32.04
N THR A 1022 -74.25 85.94 -31.01
CA THR A 1022 -75.24 86.69 -30.21
C THR A 1022 -74.58 87.71 -29.30
N VAL A 1023 -73.40 87.43 -28.73
CA VAL A 1023 -72.60 88.42 -27.98
C VAL A 1023 -72.09 89.53 -28.89
N THR A 1024 -71.64 89.25 -30.12
CA THR A 1024 -71.25 90.29 -31.08
C THR A 1024 -72.45 91.07 -31.60
N LEU A 1025 -73.62 90.45 -31.76
CA LEU A 1025 -74.85 91.17 -32.12
C LEU A 1025 -75.31 92.08 -30.96
N LEU A 1026 -75.22 91.61 -29.72
CA LEU A 1026 -75.51 92.42 -28.53
C LEU A 1026 -74.46 93.51 -28.29
N GLN A 1027 -73.18 93.25 -28.57
CA GLN A 1027 -72.13 94.26 -28.53
C GLN A 1027 -72.30 95.28 -29.66
N GLN A 1028 -72.68 94.86 -30.86
CA GLN A 1028 -72.98 95.77 -31.96
C GLN A 1028 -74.21 96.62 -31.65
N GLN A 1029 -75.28 96.05 -31.11
CA GLN A 1029 -76.45 96.81 -30.65
C GLN A 1029 -76.12 97.74 -29.46
N LEU A 1030 -75.18 97.35 -28.58
CA LEU A 1030 -74.67 98.20 -27.51
C LEU A 1030 -73.81 99.35 -28.04
N GLU A 1031 -72.99 99.12 -29.05
CA GLU A 1031 -72.13 100.13 -29.67
C GLU A 1031 -72.92 101.05 -30.62
N GLU A 1032 -73.94 100.56 -31.32
CA GLU A 1032 -74.92 101.37 -32.04
C GLU A 1032 -75.75 102.24 -31.06
N ALA A 1033 -76.10 101.71 -29.88
CA ALA A 1033 -76.74 102.47 -28.79
C ALA A 1033 -75.80 103.48 -28.10
N LYS A 1034 -74.48 103.26 -28.12
CA LYS A 1034 -73.47 104.24 -27.63
C LYS A 1034 -73.15 105.32 -28.67
N GLN A 1035 -73.01 104.93 -29.95
CA GLN A 1035 -72.76 105.85 -31.06
C GLN A 1035 -73.94 106.81 -31.29
N SER A 1036 -75.14 106.43 -30.85
CA SER A 1036 -76.33 107.31 -30.80
C SER A 1036 -76.49 108.10 -29.49
N ALA A 1037 -75.53 108.06 -28.57
CA ALA A 1037 -75.62 108.70 -27.24
C ALA A 1037 -74.60 109.82 -26.96
N VAL A 1038 -73.59 110.06 -27.81
CA VAL A 1038 -72.55 111.08 -27.57
C VAL A 1038 -72.26 111.93 -28.81
N PHE A 1039 -73.17 112.85 -29.13
CA PHE A 1039 -72.87 114.26 -29.49
C PHE A 1039 -74.19 115.04 -29.61
N GLN A 1040 -74.38 116.06 -28.78
CA GLN A 1040 -75.53 116.98 -28.87
C GLN A 1040 -75.10 118.35 -29.43
N SER A 1041 -76.11 119.08 -29.95
CA SER A 1041 -76.14 120.52 -30.29
C SER A 1041 -76.12 120.85 -31.80
N PRO A 1042 -76.92 121.83 -32.28
CA PRO A 1042 -78.36 121.95 -32.00
C PRO A 1042 -79.23 122.34 -33.23
N GLY A 1043 -80.50 121.94 -33.24
CA GLY A 1043 -81.58 122.79 -33.81
C GLY A 1043 -82.56 122.20 -34.85
N LYS A 1044 -83.85 122.49 -34.59
CA LYS A 1044 -84.98 122.63 -35.54
C LYS A 1044 -85.59 121.36 -36.20
N SER A 1045 -86.78 120.98 -35.72
CA SER A 1045 -87.80 120.12 -36.36
C SER A 1045 -88.46 120.81 -37.58
N PRO A 1046 -89.21 120.13 -38.50
CA PRO A 1046 -90.48 119.39 -38.26
C PRO A 1046 -90.46 117.92 -38.76
N LEU A 1047 -91.23 116.94 -38.25
CA LEU A 1047 -92.70 116.69 -38.21
C LEU A 1047 -93.30 116.05 -39.50
N VAL A 1048 -94.22 115.08 -39.32
CA VAL A 1048 -95.23 114.49 -40.27
C VAL A 1048 -94.92 113.15 -40.98
N HIS A 1049 -95.47 112.06 -40.40
CA HIS A 1049 -96.22 110.90 -40.99
C HIS A 1049 -95.83 110.17 -42.30
N SER A 1050 -96.26 108.88 -42.38
CA SER A 1050 -97.07 108.28 -43.48
C SER A 1050 -96.55 107.03 -44.24
N TYR A 1051 -96.90 105.84 -43.72
CA TYR A 1051 -97.55 104.69 -44.43
C TYR A 1051 -96.86 103.86 -45.55
N LYS A 1052 -97.38 102.61 -45.66
CA LYS A 1052 -97.25 101.56 -46.73
C LYS A 1052 -95.91 100.82 -46.75
N ALA A 1053 -95.79 99.49 -46.60
CA ALA A 1053 -96.69 98.32 -46.73
C ALA A 1053 -97.02 97.84 -48.16
N ASN A 1054 -96.40 96.72 -48.57
CA ASN A 1054 -96.75 95.74 -49.61
C ASN A 1054 -95.53 94.81 -49.87
N ARG A 1055 -95.61 93.55 -50.35
CA ARG A 1055 -96.67 92.50 -50.38
C ARG A 1055 -96.07 91.19 -50.97
N MET A 1056 -96.86 90.12 -51.00
CA MET A 1056 -96.70 88.86 -51.78
C MET A 1056 -95.62 87.83 -51.38
N SER A 1057 -96.06 86.80 -50.66
CA SER A 1057 -95.79 85.36 -50.93
C SER A 1057 -96.67 84.87 -52.12
N PRO A 1058 -96.64 83.59 -52.61
CA PRO A 1058 -96.02 82.35 -52.11
C PRO A 1058 -94.74 81.99 -52.92
N PRO A 1059 -94.51 80.89 -53.68
CA PRO A 1059 -95.33 79.70 -54.07
C PRO A 1059 -95.39 78.54 -53.04
N ILE A 1060 -95.96 77.38 -53.43
CA ILE A 1060 -96.56 76.37 -52.53
C ILE A 1060 -96.32 74.89 -52.95
N SER A 1061 -96.09 74.02 -51.95
CA SER A 1061 -96.27 72.53 -51.94
C SER A 1061 -95.19 71.63 -52.61
N SER A 1062 -95.12 70.30 -52.37
CA SER A 1062 -96.09 69.40 -51.72
C SER A 1062 -95.51 68.17 -50.98
N LEU A 1063 -96.11 67.84 -49.82
CA LEU A 1063 -96.47 66.50 -49.27
C LEU A 1063 -95.34 65.42 -49.05
N SER A 1064 -95.48 64.39 -48.20
CA SER A 1064 -96.68 63.81 -47.56
C SER A 1064 -96.39 63.14 -46.19
N SER A 1065 -97.13 63.57 -45.14
CA SER A 1065 -97.94 62.82 -44.13
C SER A 1065 -97.39 61.55 -43.39
N ARG A 1066 -97.92 61.09 -42.23
CA ARG A 1066 -99.14 61.37 -41.42
C ARG A 1066 -98.79 61.53 -39.91
N LYS A 1067 -99.34 62.51 -39.16
CA LYS A 1067 -100.55 62.46 -38.27
C LYS A 1067 -100.53 61.31 -37.23
N ARG A 1068 -100.82 61.52 -35.92
CA ARG A 1068 -101.97 62.27 -35.32
C ARG A 1068 -101.65 62.98 -33.97
N SER A 1069 -102.60 63.83 -33.55
CA SER A 1069 -102.73 64.59 -32.26
C SER A 1069 -103.95 64.01 -31.46
N PRO A 1070 -104.56 64.64 -30.40
CA PRO A 1070 -104.25 65.87 -29.65
C PRO A 1070 -104.49 65.85 -28.09
N GLU A 1071 -104.24 67.00 -27.43
CA GLU A 1071 -105.01 67.70 -26.34
C GLU A 1071 -105.32 67.14 -24.90
N MET A 1072 -105.07 68.05 -23.93
CA MET A 1072 -105.86 68.47 -22.73
C MET A 1072 -106.04 67.61 -21.44
N ASP A 1073 -105.38 68.11 -20.37
CA ASP A 1073 -105.84 68.43 -18.99
C ASP A 1073 -106.25 67.42 -17.86
N ILE A 1074 -105.61 67.65 -16.69
CA ILE A 1074 -106.11 67.59 -15.29
C ILE A 1074 -106.58 66.24 -14.67
N LYS A 1075 -105.75 65.61 -13.78
CA LYS A 1075 -105.97 65.52 -12.28
C LYS A 1075 -104.98 64.66 -11.43
N ASP A 1076 -104.64 65.20 -10.25
CA ASP A 1076 -104.47 64.60 -8.89
C ASP A 1076 -103.52 63.42 -8.48
N ARG A 1077 -102.88 63.64 -7.30
CA ARG A 1077 -102.44 62.72 -6.20
C ARG A 1077 -101.16 61.84 -6.28
N LYS A 1078 -100.69 61.45 -5.07
CA LYS A 1078 -99.44 60.71 -4.67
C LYS A 1078 -99.79 59.26 -4.16
N PRO A 1079 -98.97 58.44 -3.43
CA PRO A 1079 -97.54 58.52 -2.99
C PRO A 1079 -96.72 57.16 -3.00
N THR A 1080 -95.57 57.11 -2.30
CA THR A 1080 -94.80 55.93 -1.76
C THR A 1080 -93.85 55.15 -2.72
N ARG A 1081 -92.79 54.41 -2.30
CA ARG A 1081 -92.07 54.19 -0.99
C ARG A 1081 -90.65 53.58 -1.18
N GLU A 1082 -89.70 53.90 -0.29
CA GLU A 1082 -88.51 53.08 0.17
C GLU A 1082 -87.50 52.53 -0.89
N TYR A 1083 -86.28 51.99 -0.59
CA TYR A 1083 -85.61 51.57 0.66
C TYR A 1083 -84.18 52.15 0.87
N THR A 1084 -83.85 52.28 2.15
CA THR A 1084 -82.58 52.60 2.84
C THR A 1084 -81.32 51.84 2.38
N ASN A 1085 -80.10 52.37 2.56
CA ASN A 1085 -79.12 52.16 3.67
C ASN A 1085 -77.78 52.90 3.32
N ARG A 1086 -76.77 53.23 4.14
CA ARG A 1086 -76.48 53.26 5.61
C ARG A 1086 -75.29 54.22 5.91
N THR A 1087 -74.79 54.29 7.16
CA THR A 1087 -73.57 55.04 7.62
C THR A 1087 -72.82 54.20 8.70
N PRO A 1088 -71.58 54.49 9.19
CA PRO A 1088 -71.10 55.71 9.92
C PRO A 1088 -69.73 56.26 9.37
N LYS A 1089 -69.11 57.41 9.74
CA LYS A 1089 -68.91 58.21 10.99
C LYS A 1089 -67.92 57.60 12.01
N SER A 1090 -67.03 58.31 12.75
CA SER A 1090 -66.56 59.72 12.69
C SER A 1090 -65.44 60.02 13.75
N LEU A 1091 -64.51 60.96 13.45
CA LEU A 1091 -63.86 61.95 14.36
C LEU A 1091 -63.12 61.54 15.68
N SER A 1092 -61.77 61.69 15.69
CA SER A 1092 -60.93 62.72 16.40
C SER A 1092 -61.18 63.19 17.88
N PRO A 1093 -60.19 63.84 18.58
CA PRO A 1093 -58.71 63.56 18.57
C PRO A 1093 -57.73 63.63 19.82
N PRO A 1094 -57.91 64.25 21.03
CA PRO A 1094 -56.82 65.11 21.56
C PRO A 1094 -56.23 64.94 23.01
N ARG A 1095 -54.88 64.76 23.08
CA ARG A 1095 -53.85 65.49 23.91
C ARG A 1095 -53.80 65.51 25.48
N LYS A 1096 -52.55 65.31 25.99
CA LYS A 1096 -51.76 66.05 27.06
C LYS A 1096 -51.64 65.59 28.55
N ARG A 1097 -50.39 65.17 28.89
CA ARG A 1097 -49.44 65.68 29.94
C ARG A 1097 -49.65 65.52 31.49
N VAL A 1098 -48.62 64.89 32.10
CA VAL A 1098 -47.75 65.31 33.26
C VAL A 1098 -48.27 65.29 34.70
N HIS A 1099 -47.54 64.58 35.60
CA HIS A 1099 -46.99 64.95 36.95
C HIS A 1099 -46.52 63.65 37.68
N HIS A 1100 -45.87 63.64 38.87
CA HIS A 1100 -44.52 64.12 39.26
C HIS A 1100 -44.18 63.61 40.70
N ALA A 1101 -42.95 63.09 40.97
CA ALA A 1101 -42.34 62.91 42.32
C ALA A 1101 -42.98 61.88 43.31
N LYS A 1102 -42.36 61.32 44.39
CA LYS A 1102 -40.95 61.20 44.91
C LYS A 1102 -40.87 60.11 46.03
N LEU A 1103 -39.65 59.87 46.59
CA LEU A 1103 -39.25 59.05 47.79
C LEU A 1103 -39.03 57.52 47.52
N SER A 1104 -37.94 56.77 47.83
CA SER A 1104 -36.67 56.87 48.64
C SER A 1104 -36.74 56.25 50.07
N PRO A 1105 -35.67 55.65 50.71
CA PRO A 1105 -34.29 55.23 50.29
C PRO A 1105 -33.85 53.78 50.77
N ALA A 1106 -32.52 53.50 50.81
CA ALA A 1106 -31.76 52.53 51.66
C ALA A 1106 -31.76 51.01 51.33
N ASP A 1107 -30.76 50.15 51.65
CA ASP A 1107 -29.32 50.32 52.09
C ASP A 1107 -28.49 49.01 51.83
N ASP A 1108 -27.28 48.88 52.43
CA ASP A 1108 -26.11 48.06 52.04
C ASP A 1108 -25.92 46.61 52.62
N ALA A 1109 -25.02 45.86 51.94
CA ALA A 1109 -23.96 44.95 52.45
C ALA A 1109 -24.16 43.54 53.11
N PHE A 1110 -23.46 42.56 52.50
CA PHE A 1110 -22.56 41.52 53.08
C PHE A 1110 -23.03 40.26 53.87
N LEU A 1111 -22.07 39.29 53.93
CA LEU A 1111 -22.00 38.02 54.69
C LEU A 1111 -22.85 36.82 54.17
N SER A 1112 -22.59 35.59 54.64
CA SER A 1112 -21.46 34.66 54.32
C SER A 1112 -21.65 33.31 55.06
N LEU A 1113 -20.82 32.30 54.75
CA LEU A 1113 -20.74 30.94 55.36
C LEU A 1113 -21.88 29.94 55.03
N ARG A 1114 -21.76 28.61 55.27
CA ARG A 1114 -20.65 27.61 55.07
C ARG A 1114 -21.10 26.21 55.55
N ALA A 1115 -21.16 25.22 54.65
CA ALA A 1115 -21.07 23.78 54.95
C ALA A 1115 -20.48 23.08 53.69
N ARG A 1116 -19.54 22.11 53.73
CA ARG A 1116 -19.36 20.90 54.58
C ARG A 1116 -20.34 19.77 54.20
N ASP A 1117 -19.90 18.55 53.91
CA ASP A 1117 -18.54 17.96 53.79
C ASP A 1117 -18.52 16.85 52.69
N LEU A 1118 -17.31 16.35 52.38
CA LEU A 1118 -16.93 15.38 51.32
C LEU A 1118 -16.81 15.95 49.89
#